data_AF-S2D805-F1
#
_entry.id   AF-S2D805-F1
#
_cell.length_a   1.000
_cell.length_b   1.000
_cell.length_c   1.000
_cell.angle_alpha   90.00
_cell.angle_beta   90.00
_cell.angle_gamma   90.00
#
_symmetry.space_group_name_H-M   'P 1'
#
loop_
_entity.id
_entity.type
_entity.pdbx_description
1 polymer ?
#
loop_
_entity_poly.entity_id
_entity_poly.type
_entity_poly.pdbx_seq_one_letter_code
_entity_poly.pdbx_strand_id
1 'polypeptide(L)'
;MTGKAGTGKTTFLRSLGDLTYKKYVVVAPTGIAALHARGVTIHSQFLLPLGSFLPTQEPDGNFGTGANFYTQQTLSRRHPLNSARRGVLKSIDLLIIDEVSMLRADILDAIDFRLKTVKRNFNEPFGGVQVLMIGDLFQLPPIVKNHEWRVLGKFYKSMHFFEAQALRNSGMVYLELDKIFRQRDNTFIEILNNLRENKVTENDVKILNSYFKSQEELKKVEDAITITTHNYKAEDINRKALNELSGKLHQFEAVIAKDFPEGLFPLPKVLELKVGAQIMFIKNDTSGLSEFFNGKMAKVKDLSNDEITVTFEGREDGYKLKKEIWENKKYIINEDTKELEEEVIGTFEQYPIKLAWAVTVHKSQGLTFEKAVIDVGQAFAPGQVYVALSRLRSMDGLILRTRISTNAINNDPSVVTFSKSTESLPPLTTVLEHGQKNYLQKLIYQTFDFKDILDSITIFEKNADSSLEFEDEEMRTAVGKLKELVIAELDYLGKFRNQLSRLIQEQNISHLQERLEKAEKYYEGKLENILFHLLLHHTEVERLSKTQTYRDKLDDIQLSILKKLTQVKKAAKVILSIIQNQALGKLESIDLDVSYIRSKLAKEAEKLAKENPKFLKNKTGKRKKGSPSVKLEKGETFEITYLMSDQGASIEEIAIQRGLAESTIKGHLAKGIQKGRVLLSTHMEQEIIDQISAVIRRYDADLVKIRQEMPGIYDYGTLKMVAAHLGLVKEKK
;
A
#
# COMPACT_ATOMS: atom_id res chain seq x y z
N MET A 1 -9.72 9.21 -9.71
CA MET A 1 -8.76 10.13 -10.34
C MET A 1 -8.38 9.59 -11.70
N THR A 2 -8.56 10.41 -12.73
CA THR A 2 -8.17 10.14 -14.11
C THR A 2 -7.35 11.29 -14.66
N GLY A 3 -6.92 11.16 -15.90
CA GLY A 3 -6.27 12.25 -16.62
C GLY A 3 -5.66 11.71 -17.89
N LYS A 4 -5.35 12.60 -18.81
CA LYS A 4 -4.69 12.28 -20.07
C LYS A 4 -3.36 11.58 -19.84
N ALA A 5 -2.85 10.92 -20.89
CA ALA A 5 -1.54 10.29 -20.84
C ALA A 5 -0.45 11.32 -20.49
N GLY A 6 0.32 11.09 -19.43
CA GLY A 6 1.43 11.99 -19.05
C GLY A 6 1.06 13.17 -18.13
N THR A 7 -0.07 13.10 -17.42
CA THR A 7 -0.51 14.13 -16.47
C THR A 7 0.03 13.98 -15.04
N GLY A 8 0.99 13.08 -14.80
CA GLY A 8 1.62 12.92 -13.48
C GLY A 8 0.90 12.00 -12.48
N LYS A 9 -0.08 11.19 -12.90
CA LYS A 9 -0.81 10.23 -12.04
C LYS A 9 0.09 9.35 -11.17
N THR A 10 1.10 8.72 -11.76
CA THR A 10 2.05 7.85 -11.05
C THR A 10 2.93 8.64 -10.07
N THR A 11 3.28 9.88 -10.39
CA THR A 11 4.02 10.76 -9.48
C THR A 11 3.18 11.10 -8.26
N PHE A 12 1.90 11.43 -8.45
CA PHE A 12 0.96 11.67 -7.36
C PHE A 12 0.81 10.43 -6.45
N LEU A 13 0.65 9.24 -7.04
CA LEU A 13 0.57 7.98 -6.29
C LEU A 13 1.78 7.78 -5.38
N ARG A 14 2.99 8.06 -5.87
CA ARG A 14 4.23 7.91 -5.09
C ARG A 14 4.31 8.87 -3.92
N SER A 15 3.88 10.12 -4.10
CA SER A 15 3.85 11.11 -3.01
C SER A 15 2.70 10.89 -2.01
N LEU A 16 1.63 10.19 -2.42
CA LEU A 16 0.43 10.04 -1.59
C LEU A 16 0.74 9.31 -0.27
N GLY A 17 1.69 8.38 -0.27
CA GLY A 17 2.11 7.66 0.94
C GLY A 17 2.69 8.57 2.03
N ASP A 18 3.36 9.65 1.64
CA ASP A 18 3.93 10.63 2.57
C ASP A 18 2.89 11.68 3.01
N LEU A 19 1.87 11.91 2.18
CA LEU A 19 0.84 12.92 2.41
C LEU A 19 -0.34 12.41 3.24
N THR A 20 -0.58 11.10 3.29
CA THR A 20 -1.72 10.49 3.97
C THR A 20 -1.35 9.95 5.35
N TYR A 21 -2.18 10.23 6.36
CA TYR A 21 -2.09 9.60 7.67
C TYR A 21 -2.84 8.25 7.73
N LYS A 22 -3.59 7.90 6.68
CA LYS A 22 -4.43 6.70 6.64
C LYS A 22 -3.60 5.46 6.38
N LYS A 23 -3.92 4.35 7.05
CA LYS A 23 -3.32 3.04 6.74
C LYS A 23 -3.79 2.63 5.35
N TYR A 24 -2.88 2.57 4.37
CA TYR A 24 -3.23 2.34 2.97
C TYR A 24 -2.61 1.08 2.40
N VAL A 25 -3.30 0.49 1.43
CA VAL A 25 -2.78 -0.61 0.60
C VAL A 25 -2.89 -0.21 -0.86
N VAL A 26 -1.80 -0.36 -1.60
CA VAL A 26 -1.77 -0.16 -3.06
C VAL A 26 -1.93 -1.51 -3.76
N VAL A 27 -2.92 -1.59 -4.65
CA VAL A 27 -3.17 -2.74 -5.51
C VAL A 27 -3.25 -2.34 -6.98
N ALA A 28 -2.98 -3.30 -7.86
CA ALA A 28 -3.23 -3.15 -9.30
C ALA A 28 -3.80 -4.46 -9.92
N PRO A 29 -4.50 -4.38 -11.08
CA PRO A 29 -5.04 -5.56 -11.76
C PRO A 29 -3.97 -6.53 -12.29
N THR A 30 -2.79 -6.02 -12.66
CA THR A 30 -1.71 -6.83 -13.27
C THR A 30 -0.43 -6.80 -12.44
N GLY A 31 0.40 -7.84 -12.57
CA GLY A 31 1.67 -7.96 -11.84
C GLY A 31 2.65 -6.81 -12.12
N ILE A 32 2.80 -6.43 -13.39
CA ILE A 32 3.70 -5.34 -13.79
C ILE A 32 3.20 -3.99 -13.24
N ALA A 33 1.90 -3.72 -13.32
CA ALA A 33 1.32 -2.51 -12.75
C ALA A 33 1.50 -2.46 -11.22
N ALA A 34 1.33 -3.59 -10.54
CA ALA A 34 1.55 -3.69 -9.10
C ALA A 34 3.02 -3.37 -8.74
N LEU A 35 3.99 -3.93 -9.47
CA LEU A 35 5.41 -3.63 -9.28
C LEU A 35 5.72 -2.14 -9.50
N HIS A 36 5.16 -1.52 -10.55
CA HIS A 36 5.36 -0.10 -10.84
C HIS A 36 4.75 0.82 -9.77
N ALA A 37 3.59 0.45 -9.24
CA ALA A 37 2.89 1.11 -8.17
C ALA A 37 3.52 0.84 -6.78
N ARG A 38 4.55 -0.02 -6.70
CA ARG A 38 5.11 -0.55 -5.44
C ARG A 38 4.04 -1.20 -4.55
N GLY A 39 3.01 -1.76 -5.17
CA GLY A 39 1.92 -2.45 -4.53
C GLY A 39 1.91 -3.95 -4.82
N VAL A 40 0.74 -4.56 -4.63
CA VAL A 40 0.52 -5.99 -4.89
C VAL A 40 -0.63 -6.18 -5.87
N THR A 41 -0.81 -7.39 -6.41
CA THR A 41 -1.96 -7.63 -7.30
C THR A 41 -3.25 -7.74 -6.50
N ILE A 42 -4.37 -7.31 -7.08
CA ILE A 42 -5.71 -7.45 -6.49
C ILE A 42 -5.98 -8.92 -6.08
N HIS A 43 -5.69 -9.86 -6.98
CA HIS A 43 -5.90 -11.29 -6.72
C HIS A 43 -5.13 -11.79 -5.49
N SER A 44 -3.87 -11.37 -5.32
CA SER A 44 -3.04 -11.78 -4.18
C SER A 44 -3.47 -11.15 -2.85
N GLN A 45 -3.92 -9.89 -2.86
CA GLN A 45 -4.32 -9.17 -1.65
C GLN A 45 -5.65 -9.68 -1.10
N PHE A 46 -6.61 -9.94 -1.98
CA PHE A 46 -7.97 -10.34 -1.61
C PHE A 46 -8.20 -11.85 -1.66
N LEU A 47 -7.16 -12.62 -2.00
CA LEU A 47 -7.21 -14.06 -2.26
C LEU A 47 -8.38 -14.41 -3.18
N LEU A 48 -8.45 -13.72 -4.32
CA LEU A 48 -9.48 -13.95 -5.33
C LEU A 48 -8.99 -15.05 -6.30
N PRO A 49 -9.80 -16.08 -6.57
CA PRO A 49 -9.46 -17.07 -7.57
C PRO A 49 -9.40 -16.46 -8.97
N LEU A 50 -8.69 -17.13 -9.88
CA LEU A 50 -8.69 -16.76 -11.30
C LEU A 50 -10.03 -17.17 -11.91
N GLY A 51 -10.83 -16.19 -12.30
CA GLY A 51 -12.19 -16.43 -12.78
C GLY A 51 -13.04 -15.18 -12.77
N SER A 52 -14.34 -15.38 -12.99
CA SER A 52 -15.35 -14.33 -13.01
C SER A 52 -16.21 -14.38 -11.75
N PHE A 53 -16.38 -13.25 -11.07
CA PHE A 53 -17.24 -13.14 -9.89
C PHE A 53 -18.70 -12.89 -10.27
N LEU A 54 -19.62 -13.57 -9.60
CA LEU A 54 -21.05 -13.32 -9.71
C LEU A 54 -21.53 -12.69 -8.40
N PRO A 55 -22.15 -11.49 -8.43
CA PRO A 55 -22.62 -10.78 -7.25
C PRO A 55 -23.94 -11.37 -6.71
N THR A 56 -23.98 -12.68 -6.51
CA THR A 56 -25.10 -13.45 -5.96
C THR A 56 -24.59 -14.49 -4.96
N GLN A 57 -25.48 -14.97 -4.10
CA GLN A 57 -25.20 -16.08 -3.17
C GLN A 57 -25.18 -17.41 -3.93
N GLU A 58 -26.28 -17.71 -4.62
CA GLU A 58 -26.47 -18.85 -5.50
C GLU A 58 -26.91 -18.34 -6.88
N PRO A 59 -26.33 -18.85 -7.98
CA PRO A 59 -26.67 -18.38 -9.30
C PRO A 59 -27.78 -19.28 -9.88
N ASP A 60 -28.78 -18.69 -10.54
CA ASP A 60 -29.88 -19.47 -11.15
C ASP A 60 -29.37 -20.31 -12.34
N GLY A 61 -29.23 -21.62 -12.13
CA GLY A 61 -28.85 -22.62 -13.15
C GLY A 61 -27.48 -23.26 -12.97
N ASN A 62 -27.25 -24.39 -13.66
CA ASN A 62 -25.93 -25.03 -13.76
C ASN A 62 -25.05 -24.25 -14.75
N PHE A 63 -24.35 -23.23 -14.27
CA PHE A 63 -23.29 -22.57 -15.05
C PHE A 63 -22.17 -23.60 -15.24
N GLY A 64 -22.15 -24.23 -16.41
CA GLY A 64 -21.39 -25.43 -16.71
C GLY A 64 -19.96 -25.42 -16.18
N THR A 65 -19.51 -26.60 -15.76
CA THR A 65 -18.20 -26.97 -15.18
C THR A 65 -16.97 -26.56 -15.98
N GLY A 66 -17.12 -25.88 -17.13
CA GLY A 66 -16.03 -25.41 -18.00
C GLY A 66 -15.63 -23.94 -17.84
N ALA A 67 -16.38 -23.12 -17.07
CA ALA A 67 -16.03 -21.72 -16.84
C ALA A 67 -15.79 -21.46 -15.35
N ASN A 68 -14.64 -20.86 -15.02
CA ASN A 68 -14.22 -20.54 -13.65
C ASN A 68 -15.07 -19.39 -13.07
N PHE A 69 -16.35 -19.62 -12.78
CA PHE A 69 -17.20 -18.67 -12.07
C PHE A 69 -17.19 -18.94 -10.57
N TYR A 70 -17.25 -17.89 -9.77
CA TYR A 70 -17.41 -17.97 -8.32
C TYR A 70 -18.37 -16.89 -7.80
N THR A 71 -19.05 -17.21 -6.71
CA THR A 71 -20.15 -16.46 -6.07
C THR A 71 -19.72 -15.98 -4.68
N GLN A 72 -20.57 -15.20 -4.00
CA GLN A 72 -20.33 -14.78 -2.61
C GLN A 72 -20.13 -15.98 -1.67
N GLN A 73 -20.95 -17.02 -1.82
CA GLN A 73 -20.91 -18.23 -1.00
C GLN A 73 -19.66 -19.07 -1.29
N THR A 74 -19.35 -19.31 -2.57
CA THR A 74 -18.17 -20.11 -2.96
C THR A 74 -16.85 -19.38 -2.67
N LEU A 75 -16.81 -18.05 -2.81
CA LEU A 75 -15.67 -17.22 -2.41
C LEU A 75 -15.40 -17.30 -0.90
N SER A 76 -16.46 -17.36 -0.09
CA SER A 76 -16.34 -17.48 1.36
C SER A 76 -15.92 -18.89 1.79
N ARG A 77 -16.47 -19.94 1.16
CA ARG A 77 -16.27 -21.34 1.55
C ARG A 77 -15.03 -22.00 0.94
N ARG A 78 -14.77 -21.81 -0.36
CA ARG A 78 -13.68 -22.48 -1.09
C ARG A 78 -12.38 -21.68 -1.11
N HIS A 79 -12.48 -20.36 -0.95
CA HIS A 79 -11.32 -19.46 -0.94
C HIS A 79 -11.35 -18.56 0.31
N PRO A 80 -11.39 -19.10 1.54
CA PRO A 80 -11.47 -18.26 2.74
C PRO A 80 -10.23 -17.38 2.90
N LEU A 81 -10.41 -16.17 3.44
CA LEU A 81 -9.29 -15.34 3.87
C LEU A 81 -8.56 -16.02 5.03
N ASN A 82 -7.23 -16.09 4.97
CA ASN A 82 -6.41 -16.49 6.10
C ASN A 82 -6.38 -15.38 7.18
N SER A 83 -5.92 -15.72 8.39
CA SER A 83 -5.89 -14.78 9.53
C SER A 83 -5.08 -13.53 9.24
N ALA A 84 -3.91 -13.68 8.61
CA ALA A 84 -3.04 -12.56 8.24
C ALA A 84 -3.71 -11.57 7.27
N ARG A 85 -4.30 -12.07 6.17
CA ARG A 85 -5.02 -11.23 5.19
C ARG A 85 -6.28 -10.61 5.79
N ARG A 86 -7.02 -11.36 6.61
CA ARG A 86 -8.16 -10.81 7.34
C ARG A 86 -7.73 -9.66 8.25
N GLY A 87 -6.62 -9.82 8.96
CA GLY A 87 -6.01 -8.77 9.78
C GLY A 87 -5.77 -7.51 8.95
N VAL A 88 -4.97 -7.62 7.88
CA VAL A 88 -4.66 -6.50 6.99
C VAL A 88 -5.92 -5.79 6.49
N LEU A 89 -6.88 -6.54 5.94
CA LEU A 89 -8.13 -5.94 5.44
C LEU A 89 -8.97 -5.29 6.56
N LYS A 90 -8.85 -5.74 7.81
CA LYS A 90 -9.49 -5.11 8.97
C LYS A 90 -8.80 -3.78 9.34
N SER A 91 -7.49 -3.64 9.10
CA SER A 91 -6.72 -2.44 9.46
C SER A 91 -6.68 -1.35 8.38
N ILE A 92 -6.96 -1.66 7.10
CA ILE A 92 -6.89 -0.63 6.04
C ILE A 92 -7.98 0.45 6.20
N ASP A 93 -7.61 1.70 5.97
CA ASP A 93 -8.51 2.85 5.90
C ASP A 93 -8.64 3.39 4.47
N LEU A 94 -7.62 3.15 3.64
CA LEU A 94 -7.53 3.59 2.25
C LEU A 94 -7.06 2.43 1.34
N LEU A 95 -7.87 2.07 0.35
CA LEU A 95 -7.49 1.17 -0.73
C LEU A 95 -7.18 1.99 -1.98
N ILE A 96 -5.95 1.89 -2.48
CA ILE A 96 -5.54 2.56 -3.72
C ILE A 96 -5.48 1.52 -4.82
N ILE A 97 -6.21 1.75 -5.91
CA ILE A 97 -6.23 0.88 -7.08
C ILE A 97 -5.60 1.65 -8.25
N ASP A 98 -4.40 1.26 -8.65
CA ASP A 98 -3.75 1.81 -9.85
C ASP A 98 -4.17 1.03 -11.11
N GLU A 99 -4.09 1.68 -12.27
CA GLU A 99 -4.53 1.17 -13.57
C GLU A 99 -5.98 0.63 -13.58
N VAL A 100 -6.90 1.40 -12.97
CA VAL A 100 -8.32 1.02 -12.85
C VAL A 100 -9.03 0.81 -14.19
N SER A 101 -8.51 1.34 -15.31
CA SER A 101 -9.08 1.11 -16.65
C SER A 101 -9.07 -0.37 -17.05
N MET A 102 -8.15 -1.17 -16.50
CA MET A 102 -8.09 -2.61 -16.70
C MET A 102 -8.91 -3.41 -15.67
N LEU A 103 -9.56 -2.74 -14.72
CA LEU A 103 -10.35 -3.39 -13.69
C LEU A 103 -11.76 -3.72 -14.20
N ARG A 104 -12.16 -4.98 -14.02
CA ARG A 104 -13.51 -5.44 -14.33
C ARG A 104 -14.51 -5.10 -13.22
N ALA A 105 -15.76 -4.85 -13.58
CA ALA A 105 -16.87 -4.60 -12.66
C ALA A 105 -17.03 -5.67 -11.58
N ASP A 106 -16.99 -6.94 -12.00
CA ASP A 106 -17.17 -8.08 -11.12
C ASP A 106 -16.05 -8.23 -10.09
N ILE A 107 -14.81 -7.92 -10.48
CA ILE A 107 -13.68 -7.92 -9.54
C ILE A 107 -13.82 -6.81 -8.50
N LEU A 108 -14.32 -5.62 -8.89
CA LEU A 108 -14.58 -4.55 -7.93
C LEU A 108 -15.69 -4.92 -6.93
N ASP A 109 -16.75 -5.59 -7.38
CA ASP A 109 -17.79 -6.11 -6.48
C ASP A 109 -17.28 -7.25 -5.59
N ALA A 110 -16.34 -8.07 -6.06
CA ALA A 110 -15.67 -9.07 -5.22
C ALA A 110 -14.84 -8.42 -4.10
N ILE A 111 -14.15 -7.30 -4.40
CA ILE A 111 -13.43 -6.49 -3.41
C ILE A 111 -14.42 -5.91 -2.39
N ASP A 112 -15.52 -5.31 -2.85
CA ASP A 112 -16.59 -4.78 -1.99
C ASP A 112 -17.10 -5.85 -1.01
N PHE A 113 -17.47 -7.02 -1.53
CA PHE A 113 -17.96 -8.13 -0.71
C PHE A 113 -16.95 -8.57 0.35
N ARG A 114 -15.66 -8.71 -0.01
CA ARG A 114 -14.59 -9.07 0.95
C ARG A 114 -14.45 -8.02 2.05
N LEU A 115 -14.44 -6.75 1.68
CA LEU A 115 -14.28 -5.66 2.66
C LEU A 115 -15.49 -5.53 3.58
N LYS A 116 -16.72 -5.60 3.04
CA LYS A 116 -17.95 -5.63 3.85
C LYS A 116 -17.93 -6.78 4.85
N THR A 117 -17.51 -7.97 4.41
CA THR A 117 -17.41 -9.16 5.26
C THR A 117 -16.37 -8.99 6.38
N VAL A 118 -15.17 -8.49 6.05
CA VAL A 118 -14.09 -8.32 7.03
C VAL A 118 -14.37 -7.18 8.01
N LYS A 119 -14.90 -6.06 7.52
CA LYS A 119 -15.27 -4.89 8.34
C LYS A 119 -16.59 -5.08 9.09
N ARG A 120 -17.35 -6.14 8.78
CA ARG A 120 -18.71 -6.40 9.27
C ARG A 120 -19.65 -5.20 9.06
N ASN A 121 -19.47 -4.51 7.94
CA ASN A 121 -20.22 -3.31 7.61
C ASN A 121 -20.80 -3.47 6.20
N PHE A 122 -21.98 -4.07 6.10
CA PHE A 122 -22.63 -4.34 4.81
C PHE A 122 -23.43 -3.14 4.27
N ASN A 123 -23.67 -2.14 5.10
CA ASN A 123 -24.46 -0.95 4.77
C ASN A 123 -23.64 0.09 3.99
N GLU A 124 -22.32 0.08 4.17
CA GLU A 124 -21.40 1.01 3.50
C GLU A 124 -20.65 0.28 2.36
N PRO A 125 -20.51 0.91 1.18
CA PRO A 125 -19.61 0.42 0.15
C PRO A 125 -18.20 0.18 0.70
N PHE A 126 -17.58 -0.91 0.25
CA PHE A 126 -16.25 -1.37 0.65
C PHE A 126 -16.07 -1.49 2.17
N GLY A 127 -17.14 -1.76 2.91
CA GLY A 127 -17.10 -1.84 4.37
C GLY A 127 -16.71 -0.52 5.05
N GLY A 128 -16.88 0.61 4.38
CA GLY A 128 -16.49 1.94 4.85
C GLY A 128 -15.01 2.30 4.61
N VAL A 129 -14.26 1.47 3.87
CA VAL A 129 -12.89 1.79 3.42
C VAL A 129 -12.95 2.84 2.32
N GLN A 130 -12.11 3.88 2.40
CA GLN A 130 -11.98 4.84 1.31
C GLN A 130 -11.29 4.16 0.12
N VAL A 131 -11.84 4.28 -1.09
CA VAL A 131 -11.22 3.73 -2.30
C VAL A 131 -10.77 4.86 -3.21
N LEU A 132 -9.48 4.91 -3.53
CA LEU A 132 -8.89 5.80 -4.53
C LEU A 132 -8.56 4.98 -5.78
N MET A 133 -9.33 5.18 -6.85
CA MET A 133 -9.09 4.57 -8.14
C MET A 133 -8.31 5.53 -9.04
N ILE A 134 -7.21 5.06 -9.62
CA ILE A 134 -6.31 5.82 -10.49
C ILE A 134 -6.19 5.10 -11.83
N GLY A 135 -6.33 5.82 -12.94
CA GLY A 135 -6.14 5.25 -14.27
C GLY A 135 -6.51 6.24 -15.37
N ASP A 136 -6.58 5.76 -16.61
CA ASP A 136 -7.07 6.54 -17.74
C ASP A 136 -8.02 5.66 -18.55
N LEU A 137 -9.31 5.99 -18.50
CA LEU A 137 -10.39 5.15 -19.03
C LEU A 137 -10.33 4.96 -20.54
N PHE A 138 -9.66 5.88 -21.23
CA PHE A 138 -9.50 5.85 -22.69
C PHE A 138 -8.25 5.09 -23.15
N GLN A 139 -7.48 4.53 -22.20
CA GLN A 139 -6.40 3.59 -22.52
C GLN A 139 -6.97 2.19 -22.76
N LEU A 140 -6.33 1.16 -22.20
CA LEU A 140 -6.74 -0.22 -22.45
C LEU A 140 -7.93 -0.60 -21.55
N PRO A 141 -9.01 -1.15 -22.12
CA PRO A 141 -10.16 -1.66 -21.37
C PRO A 141 -9.83 -3.00 -20.70
N PRO A 142 -10.67 -3.49 -19.77
CA PRO A 142 -10.50 -4.83 -19.22
C PRO A 142 -10.74 -5.89 -20.30
N ILE A 143 -10.01 -7.01 -20.19
CA ILE A 143 -10.14 -8.15 -21.12
C ILE A 143 -11.13 -9.16 -20.51
N VAL A 144 -12.22 -9.44 -21.23
CA VAL A 144 -13.24 -10.43 -20.85
C VAL A 144 -13.50 -11.36 -22.03
N LYS A 145 -13.48 -12.67 -21.80
CA LYS A 145 -13.75 -13.65 -22.88
C LYS A 145 -15.24 -13.68 -23.21
N ASN A 146 -15.59 -13.95 -24.47
CA ASN A 146 -16.99 -13.97 -24.94
C ASN A 146 -17.91 -14.91 -24.16
N HIS A 147 -17.39 -16.03 -23.62
CA HIS A 147 -18.18 -16.94 -22.79
C HIS A 147 -18.41 -16.39 -21.37
N GLU A 148 -17.45 -15.64 -20.82
CA GLU A 148 -17.61 -14.95 -19.52
C GLU A 148 -18.65 -13.85 -19.64
N TRP A 149 -18.56 -13.04 -20.71
CA TRP A 149 -19.47 -11.91 -20.94
C TRP A 149 -20.93 -12.34 -21.11
N ARG A 150 -21.20 -13.50 -21.74
CA ARG A 150 -22.57 -14.06 -21.85
C ARG A 150 -23.26 -14.25 -20.49
N VAL A 151 -22.49 -14.44 -19.43
CA VAL A 151 -23.01 -14.57 -18.06
C VAL A 151 -22.99 -13.21 -17.35
N LEU A 152 -21.85 -12.51 -17.40
CA LEU A 152 -21.66 -11.23 -16.72
C LEU A 152 -22.59 -10.12 -17.22
N GLY A 153 -22.93 -10.13 -18.51
CA GLY A 153 -23.85 -9.17 -19.11
C GLY A 153 -25.28 -9.23 -18.54
N LYS A 154 -25.62 -10.27 -17.77
CA LYS A 154 -26.87 -10.33 -17.00
C LYS A 154 -26.85 -9.44 -15.75
N PHE A 155 -25.66 -9.16 -15.22
CA PHE A 155 -25.45 -8.40 -13.98
C PHE A 155 -24.93 -6.98 -14.23
N TYR A 156 -24.22 -6.78 -15.34
CA TYR A 156 -23.50 -5.54 -15.66
C TYR A 156 -23.85 -5.05 -17.06
N LYS A 157 -23.97 -3.73 -17.25
CA LYS A 157 -24.23 -3.15 -18.59
C LYS A 157 -22.99 -3.16 -19.48
N SER A 158 -21.81 -3.07 -18.89
CA SER A 158 -20.50 -3.20 -19.53
C SER A 158 -19.50 -3.87 -18.59
N MET A 159 -18.32 -4.24 -19.09
CA MET A 159 -17.27 -4.91 -18.31
C MET A 159 -16.51 -3.98 -17.37
N HIS A 160 -16.64 -2.67 -17.53
CA HIS A 160 -15.82 -1.66 -16.86
C HIS A 160 -16.15 -1.53 -15.38
N PHE A 161 -15.15 -1.24 -14.55
CA PHE A 161 -15.34 -1.09 -13.10
C PHE A 161 -16.46 -0.12 -12.69
N PHE A 162 -16.75 0.91 -13.49
CA PHE A 162 -17.80 1.90 -13.18
C PHE A 162 -19.22 1.31 -13.23
N GLU A 163 -19.40 0.10 -13.76
CA GLU A 163 -20.67 -0.65 -13.71
C GLU A 163 -20.84 -1.48 -12.43
N ALA A 164 -19.81 -1.57 -11.58
CA ALA A 164 -19.85 -2.32 -10.35
C ALA A 164 -21.03 -1.87 -9.47
N GLN A 165 -21.74 -2.83 -8.90
CA GLN A 165 -22.91 -2.53 -8.05
C GLN A 165 -22.51 -1.72 -6.82
N ALA A 166 -21.30 -1.97 -6.30
CA ALA A 166 -20.70 -1.23 -5.19
C ALA A 166 -20.63 0.29 -5.42
N LEU A 167 -20.59 0.76 -6.67
CA LEU A 167 -20.43 2.18 -6.97
C LEU A 167 -21.74 2.98 -7.05
N ARG A 168 -22.89 2.31 -7.26
CA ARG A 168 -24.17 2.98 -7.56
C ARG A 168 -24.58 4.05 -6.52
N ASN A 169 -24.28 3.82 -5.24
CA ASN A 169 -24.58 4.75 -4.14
C ASN A 169 -23.33 5.11 -3.33
N SER A 170 -22.15 5.07 -3.96
CA SER A 170 -20.87 5.26 -3.26
C SER A 170 -20.50 6.72 -2.98
N GLY A 171 -21.17 7.68 -3.64
CA GLY A 171 -20.73 9.08 -3.62
C GLY A 171 -19.40 9.28 -4.35
N MET A 172 -19.12 8.46 -5.37
CA MET A 172 -17.88 8.51 -6.15
C MET A 172 -17.62 9.93 -6.69
N VAL A 173 -16.41 10.43 -6.43
CA VAL A 173 -15.93 11.71 -6.95
C VAL A 173 -15.03 11.47 -8.16
N TYR A 174 -15.34 12.15 -9.26
CA TYR A 174 -14.52 12.16 -10.46
C TYR A 174 -13.54 13.32 -10.42
N LEU A 175 -12.24 13.04 -10.60
CA LEU A 175 -11.16 14.02 -10.59
C LEU A 175 -10.34 13.81 -11.86
N GLU A 176 -10.25 14.80 -12.74
CA GLU A 176 -9.46 14.73 -13.97
C GLU A 176 -8.27 15.70 -13.92
N LEU A 177 -7.07 15.17 -14.11
CA LEU A 177 -5.86 15.96 -14.28
C LEU A 177 -5.77 16.45 -15.73
N ASP A 178 -5.74 17.76 -15.93
CA ASP A 178 -5.78 18.44 -17.23
C ASP A 178 -4.37 18.75 -17.79
N LYS A 179 -3.41 19.10 -16.91
CA LYS A 179 -2.06 19.51 -17.29
C LYS A 179 -1.22 18.33 -17.78
N ILE A 180 -0.89 18.34 -19.07
CA ILE A 180 -0.01 17.36 -19.72
C ILE A 180 1.45 17.79 -19.52
N PHE A 181 2.30 16.89 -19.03
CA PHE A 181 3.73 17.13 -18.84
C PHE A 181 4.61 16.41 -19.88
N ARG A 182 4.08 15.38 -20.57
CA ARG A 182 4.87 14.53 -21.48
C ARG A 182 5.06 15.15 -22.86
N GLN A 183 3.97 15.55 -23.50
CA GLN A 183 3.99 16.12 -24.85
C GLN A 183 4.22 17.64 -24.79
N ARG A 184 4.99 18.15 -25.76
CA ARG A 184 5.31 19.59 -25.88
C ARG A 184 4.68 20.24 -27.11
N ASP A 185 4.25 19.45 -28.09
CA ASP A 185 3.67 19.90 -29.35
C ASP A 185 2.14 20.00 -29.24
N ASN A 186 1.60 21.20 -29.46
CA ASN A 186 0.16 21.46 -29.40
C ASN A 186 -0.62 20.69 -30.45
N THR A 187 -0.12 20.57 -31.69
CA THR A 187 -0.79 19.82 -32.75
C THR A 187 -0.88 18.34 -32.38
N PHE A 188 0.19 17.78 -31.82
CA PHE A 188 0.17 16.41 -31.36
C PHE A 188 -0.79 16.19 -30.18
N ILE A 189 -0.80 17.13 -29.23
CA ILE A 189 -1.72 17.10 -28.09
C ILE A 189 -3.17 17.12 -28.57
N GLU A 190 -3.52 17.95 -29.55
CA GLU A 190 -4.86 18.01 -30.16
C GLU A 190 -5.24 16.68 -30.81
N ILE A 191 -4.37 16.10 -31.65
CA ILE A 191 -4.63 14.79 -32.29
C ILE A 191 -4.84 13.70 -31.23
N LEU A 192 -4.00 13.65 -30.19
CA LEU A 192 -4.14 12.69 -29.10
C LEU A 192 -5.44 12.88 -28.31
N ASN A 193 -5.88 14.12 -28.11
CA ASN A 193 -7.15 14.42 -27.45
C ASN A 193 -8.34 14.03 -28.34
N ASN A 194 -8.28 14.30 -29.63
CA ASN A 194 -9.31 13.89 -30.58
C ASN A 194 -9.43 12.36 -30.62
N LEU A 195 -8.28 11.65 -30.62
CA LEU A 195 -8.22 10.19 -30.51
C LEU A 195 -8.84 9.69 -29.21
N ARG A 196 -8.56 10.37 -28.09
CA ARG A 196 -9.12 10.04 -26.77
C ARG A 196 -10.63 10.24 -26.72
N GLU A 197 -11.15 11.33 -27.30
CA GLU A 197 -12.55 11.74 -27.20
C GLU A 197 -13.45 11.20 -28.31
N ASN A 198 -12.90 10.38 -29.22
CA ASN A 198 -13.59 9.88 -30.40
C ASN A 198 -14.08 11.00 -31.35
N LYS A 199 -13.27 12.07 -31.47
CA LYS A 199 -13.54 13.25 -32.31
C LYS A 199 -12.52 13.42 -33.44
N VAL A 200 -11.89 12.31 -33.86
CA VAL A 200 -10.84 12.34 -34.89
C VAL A 200 -11.41 12.84 -36.21
N THR A 201 -10.75 13.86 -36.74
CA THR A 201 -11.08 14.46 -38.03
C THR A 201 -10.32 13.76 -39.16
N GLU A 202 -10.80 13.93 -40.40
CA GLU A 202 -10.03 13.48 -41.56
C GLU A 202 -8.66 14.15 -41.66
N ASN A 203 -8.55 15.40 -41.18
CA ASN A 203 -7.28 16.11 -41.15
C ASN A 203 -6.28 15.45 -40.19
N ASP A 204 -6.72 15.03 -38.99
CA ASP A 204 -5.89 14.31 -38.04
C ASP A 204 -5.33 13.02 -38.66
N VAL A 205 -6.18 12.26 -39.37
CA VAL A 205 -5.79 11.03 -40.05
C VAL A 205 -4.83 11.30 -41.20
N LYS A 206 -5.03 12.39 -41.96
CA LYS A 206 -4.10 12.82 -43.01
C LYS A 206 -2.74 13.18 -42.43
N ILE A 207 -2.70 13.94 -41.33
CA ILE A 207 -1.48 14.30 -40.63
C ILE A 207 -0.77 13.04 -40.13
N LEU A 208 -1.45 12.14 -39.43
CA LEU A 208 -0.85 10.90 -38.94
C LEU A 208 -0.30 10.05 -40.09
N ASN A 209 -1.08 9.88 -41.17
CA ASN A 209 -0.68 9.07 -42.32
C ASN A 209 0.45 9.70 -43.17
N SER A 210 0.79 10.98 -42.98
CA SER A 210 1.98 11.56 -43.62
C SER A 210 3.29 10.96 -43.08
N TYR A 211 3.27 10.40 -41.86
CA TYR A 211 4.38 9.69 -41.23
C TYR A 211 4.46 8.20 -41.62
N PHE A 212 3.65 7.77 -42.59
CA PHE A 212 3.72 6.42 -43.15
C PHE A 212 5.03 6.21 -43.92
N LYS A 213 5.68 5.07 -43.66
CA LYS A 213 6.89 4.64 -44.35
C LYS A 213 6.70 3.28 -44.98
N SER A 214 7.20 3.13 -46.21
CA SER A 214 7.27 1.84 -46.90
C SER A 214 8.22 0.87 -46.19
N GLN A 215 8.12 -0.43 -46.49
CA GLN A 215 9.01 -1.46 -45.91
C GLN A 215 10.49 -1.18 -46.17
N GLU A 216 10.83 -0.61 -47.33
CA GLU A 216 12.21 -0.28 -47.68
C GLU A 216 12.75 0.93 -46.91
N GLU A 217 11.90 1.93 -46.67
CA GLU A 217 12.25 3.06 -45.83
C GLU A 217 12.38 2.66 -44.36
N LEU A 218 11.52 1.77 -43.87
CA LEU A 218 11.58 1.26 -42.49
C LEU A 218 12.88 0.52 -42.19
N LYS A 219 13.48 -0.17 -43.16
CA LYS A 219 14.80 -0.81 -43.00
C LYS A 219 15.93 0.19 -42.75
N LYS A 220 15.76 1.45 -43.17
CA LYS A 220 16.72 2.54 -42.96
C LYS A 220 16.48 3.29 -41.64
N VAL A 221 15.41 2.96 -40.91
CA VAL A 221 15.10 3.58 -39.63
C VAL A 221 15.98 2.95 -38.57
N GLU A 222 17.00 3.69 -38.15
CA GLU A 222 17.80 3.34 -36.99
C GLU A 222 17.20 3.96 -35.71
N ASP A 223 17.52 3.32 -34.59
CA ASP A 223 17.26 3.80 -33.22
C ASP A 223 15.78 4.05 -32.90
N ALA A 224 14.89 3.23 -33.47
CA ALA A 224 13.46 3.25 -33.15
C ALA A 224 13.00 1.92 -32.55
N ILE A 225 12.08 2.01 -31.58
CA ILE A 225 11.38 0.83 -31.06
C ILE A 225 10.08 0.60 -31.85
N THR A 226 9.79 -0.66 -32.19
CA THR A 226 8.52 -1.01 -32.83
C THR A 226 7.45 -1.31 -31.78
N ILE A 227 6.34 -0.56 -31.80
CA ILE A 227 5.18 -0.82 -30.95
C ILE A 227 4.15 -1.60 -31.77
N THR A 228 3.84 -2.82 -31.35
CA THR A 228 2.93 -3.73 -32.05
C THR A 228 1.76 -4.20 -31.18
N THR A 229 0.69 -4.71 -31.77
CA THR A 229 -0.53 -5.10 -31.05
C THR A 229 -0.43 -6.46 -30.35
N HIS A 230 0.44 -7.36 -30.80
CA HIS A 230 0.49 -8.76 -30.32
C HIS A 230 1.87 -9.19 -29.81
N ASN A 231 1.90 -10.00 -28.73
CA ASN A 231 3.16 -10.46 -28.12
C ASN A 231 4.02 -11.29 -29.10
N TYR A 232 3.40 -12.19 -29.86
CA TYR A 232 4.13 -13.04 -30.81
C TYR A 232 4.89 -12.23 -31.87
N LYS A 233 4.34 -11.08 -32.31
CA LYS A 233 5.02 -10.18 -33.26
C LYS A 233 6.23 -9.51 -32.63
N ALA A 234 6.08 -9.01 -31.41
CA ALA A 234 7.18 -8.36 -30.70
C ALA A 234 8.33 -9.35 -30.43
N GLU A 235 7.99 -10.57 -30.02
CA GLU A 235 8.96 -11.66 -29.79
C GLU A 235 9.65 -12.09 -31.09
N ASP A 236 8.91 -12.22 -32.19
CA ASP A 236 9.48 -12.55 -33.49
C ASP A 236 10.47 -11.48 -34.00
N ILE A 237 10.10 -10.20 -33.90
CA ILE A 237 10.98 -9.09 -34.29
C ILE A 237 12.25 -9.07 -33.43
N ASN A 238 12.10 -9.16 -32.10
CA ASN A 238 13.25 -9.16 -31.19
C ASN A 238 14.19 -10.35 -31.44
N ARG A 239 13.63 -11.55 -31.65
CA ARG A 239 14.40 -12.77 -31.91
C ARG A 239 15.12 -12.72 -33.25
N LYS A 240 14.45 -12.27 -34.31
CA LYS A 240 15.07 -12.10 -35.64
C LYS A 240 16.23 -11.12 -35.59
N ALA A 241 16.01 -9.93 -35.02
CA ALA A 241 17.05 -8.92 -34.89
C ALA A 241 18.24 -9.41 -34.04
N LEU A 242 18.00 -10.13 -32.94
CA LEU A 242 19.08 -10.73 -32.15
C LEU A 242 19.84 -11.82 -32.92
N ASN A 243 19.15 -12.62 -33.73
CA ASN A 243 19.77 -13.68 -34.52
C ASN A 243 20.62 -13.12 -35.67
N GLU A 244 20.20 -12.02 -36.28
CA GLU A 244 20.91 -11.33 -37.37
C GLU A 244 22.22 -10.66 -36.91
N LEU A 245 22.34 -10.32 -35.62
CA LEU A 245 23.58 -9.78 -35.08
C LEU A 245 24.71 -10.83 -35.15
N SER A 246 25.84 -10.38 -35.69
CA SER A 246 27.11 -11.13 -35.61
C SER A 246 27.62 -11.11 -34.16
N GLY A 247 28.33 -12.17 -33.77
CA GLY A 247 28.89 -12.30 -32.42
C GLY A 247 28.28 -13.43 -31.59
N LYS A 248 28.98 -13.76 -30.51
CA LYS A 248 28.62 -14.84 -29.59
C LYS A 248 27.39 -14.45 -28.77
N LEU A 249 26.46 -15.38 -28.58
CA LEU A 249 25.33 -15.22 -27.67
C LEU A 249 25.83 -15.34 -26.21
N HIS A 250 25.53 -14.33 -25.39
CA HIS A 250 25.73 -14.36 -23.95
C HIS A 250 24.39 -14.51 -23.24
N GLN A 251 24.37 -15.31 -22.17
CA GLN A 251 23.20 -15.58 -21.36
C GLN A 251 23.46 -15.14 -19.93
N PHE A 252 22.55 -14.36 -19.36
CA PHE A 252 22.62 -13.88 -17.99
C PHE A 252 21.42 -14.39 -17.21
N GLU A 253 21.66 -15.26 -16.23
CA GLU A 253 20.60 -15.84 -15.41
C GLU A 253 20.24 -14.92 -14.23
N ALA A 254 18.94 -14.79 -13.97
CA ALA A 254 18.41 -14.04 -12.84
C ALA A 254 18.64 -14.80 -11.53
N VAL A 255 19.00 -14.07 -10.47
CA VAL A 255 19.09 -14.63 -9.13
C VAL A 255 17.74 -14.46 -8.45
N ILE A 256 17.07 -15.58 -8.15
CA ILE A 256 15.74 -15.59 -7.53
C ILE A 256 15.88 -16.15 -6.13
N ALA A 257 15.37 -15.43 -5.13
CA ALA A 257 15.36 -15.88 -3.75
C ALA A 257 13.95 -15.88 -3.15
N LYS A 258 13.66 -16.91 -2.34
CA LYS A 258 12.39 -17.14 -1.64
C LYS A 258 11.18 -17.19 -2.61
N ASP A 259 10.04 -16.60 -2.24
CA ASP A 259 8.78 -16.69 -2.98
C ASP A 259 8.65 -15.57 -4.01
N PHE A 260 9.04 -15.87 -5.25
CA PHE A 260 8.83 -15.01 -6.41
C PHE A 260 8.21 -15.83 -7.56
N PRO A 261 6.87 -15.80 -7.73
CA PRO A 261 6.18 -16.55 -8.77
C PRO A 261 6.62 -16.17 -10.19
N GLU A 262 6.76 -17.15 -11.08
CA GLU A 262 7.21 -16.93 -12.47
C GLU A 262 6.32 -15.95 -13.26
N GLY A 263 5.01 -15.98 -13.03
CA GLY A 263 4.06 -15.07 -13.66
C GLY A 263 4.23 -13.59 -13.25
N LEU A 264 5.00 -13.31 -12.20
CA LEU A 264 5.33 -11.96 -11.75
C LEU A 264 6.71 -11.51 -12.21
N PHE A 265 7.49 -12.36 -12.90
CA PHE A 265 8.83 -11.99 -13.31
C PHE A 265 8.82 -10.71 -14.15
N PRO A 266 9.55 -9.67 -13.74
CA PRO A 266 9.61 -8.40 -14.47
C PRO A 266 10.39 -8.57 -15.79
N LEU A 267 11.30 -9.55 -15.82
CA LEU A 267 12.19 -9.89 -16.94
C LEU A 267 12.24 -11.40 -17.13
N PRO A 268 12.62 -11.88 -18.32
CA PRO A 268 12.93 -13.28 -18.52
C PRO A 268 13.96 -13.78 -17.50
N LYS A 269 13.79 -15.03 -17.05
CA LYS A 269 14.75 -15.68 -16.14
C LYS A 269 16.15 -15.72 -16.74
N VAL A 270 16.24 -15.97 -18.04
CA VAL A 270 17.50 -15.92 -18.81
C VAL A 270 17.42 -14.76 -19.79
N LEU A 271 18.33 -13.80 -19.63
CA LEU A 271 18.48 -12.69 -20.56
C LEU A 271 19.52 -13.06 -21.63
N GLU A 272 19.09 -13.06 -22.88
CA GLU A 272 19.94 -13.40 -24.02
C GLU A 272 20.35 -12.14 -24.78
N LEU A 273 21.66 -11.93 -24.97
CA LEU A 273 22.23 -10.73 -25.58
C LEU A 273 23.39 -11.06 -26.53
N LYS A 274 23.61 -10.16 -27.48
CA LYS A 274 24.81 -10.08 -28.33
C LYS A 274 25.29 -8.63 -28.36
N VAL A 275 26.56 -8.44 -28.71
CA VAL A 275 27.10 -7.09 -28.99
C VAL A 275 26.29 -6.46 -30.12
N GLY A 276 25.93 -5.19 -29.98
CA GLY A 276 25.04 -4.47 -30.90
C GLY A 276 23.55 -4.63 -30.59
N ALA A 277 23.15 -5.44 -29.60
CA ALA A 277 21.74 -5.60 -29.25
C ALA A 277 21.10 -4.29 -28.79
N GLN A 278 19.92 -3.99 -29.33
CA GLN A 278 19.11 -2.85 -28.90
C GLN A 278 18.29 -3.24 -27.66
N ILE A 279 18.52 -2.53 -26.57
CA ILE A 279 17.87 -2.78 -25.29
C ILE A 279 17.14 -1.55 -24.79
N MET A 280 16.22 -1.76 -23.86
CA MET A 280 15.56 -0.70 -23.10
C MET A 280 15.66 -0.99 -21.61
N PHE A 281 15.85 0.06 -20.84
CA PHE A 281 15.79 0.00 -19.39
C PHE A 281 14.34 -0.15 -18.93
N ILE A 282 14.10 -0.97 -17.91
CA ILE A 282 12.77 -1.20 -17.32
C ILE A 282 12.62 -0.65 -15.90
N LYS A 283 13.67 -0.03 -15.38
CA LYS A 283 13.74 0.56 -14.04
C LYS A 283 14.39 1.94 -14.12
N ASN A 284 14.10 2.80 -13.17
CA ASN A 284 14.85 4.05 -13.01
C ASN A 284 16.15 3.77 -12.27
N ASP A 285 17.19 4.52 -12.60
CA ASP A 285 18.47 4.45 -11.91
C ASP A 285 18.32 4.74 -10.41
N THR A 286 18.77 3.80 -9.59
CA THR A 286 18.70 3.87 -8.12
C THR A 286 19.96 4.46 -7.48
N SER A 287 21.02 4.69 -8.25
CA SER A 287 22.31 5.18 -7.76
C SER A 287 22.32 6.67 -7.37
N GLY A 288 21.24 7.39 -7.67
CA GLY A 288 21.13 8.84 -7.45
C GLY A 288 21.72 9.70 -8.56
N LEU A 289 22.50 9.11 -9.48
CA LEU A 289 23.08 9.81 -10.63
C LEU A 289 22.07 10.04 -11.76
N SER A 290 20.93 9.34 -11.73
CA SER A 290 19.83 9.45 -12.70
C SER A 290 20.28 9.22 -14.16
N GLU A 291 21.22 8.31 -14.38
CA GLU A 291 21.84 8.07 -15.69
C GLU A 291 20.87 7.43 -16.68
N PHE A 292 19.89 6.68 -16.19
CA PHE A 292 18.81 6.10 -17.00
C PHE A 292 17.46 6.12 -16.29
N PHE A 293 16.40 6.01 -17.09
CA PHE A 293 15.01 5.95 -16.65
C PHE A 293 14.29 4.82 -17.37
N ASN A 294 13.16 4.37 -16.81
CA ASN A 294 12.33 3.32 -17.40
C ASN A 294 11.84 3.73 -18.81
N GLY A 295 12.18 2.93 -19.82
CA GLY A 295 11.93 3.18 -21.24
C GLY A 295 13.11 3.76 -22.01
N LYS A 296 14.20 4.19 -21.34
CA LYS A 296 15.40 4.69 -22.03
C LYS A 296 16.04 3.56 -22.87
N MET A 297 16.42 3.89 -24.09
CA MET A 297 17.03 2.96 -25.05
C MET A 297 18.56 3.01 -24.95
N ALA A 298 19.22 1.90 -25.25
CA ALA A 298 20.67 1.82 -25.40
C ALA A 298 21.07 0.65 -26.33
N LYS A 299 22.33 0.65 -26.79
CA LYS A 299 22.92 -0.47 -27.54
C LYS A 299 23.99 -1.15 -26.70
N VAL A 300 24.08 -2.48 -26.78
CA VAL A 300 25.14 -3.24 -26.12
C VAL A 300 26.46 -2.97 -26.83
N LYS A 301 27.46 -2.44 -26.11
CA LYS A 301 28.81 -2.15 -26.62
C LYS A 301 29.74 -3.34 -26.44
N ASP A 302 29.70 -3.95 -25.24
CA ASP A 302 30.60 -5.05 -24.88
C ASP A 302 29.91 -6.01 -23.90
N LEU A 303 30.28 -7.29 -23.98
CA LEU A 303 29.72 -8.38 -23.18
C LEU A 303 30.84 -9.29 -22.67
N SER A 304 30.86 -9.51 -21.36
CA SER A 304 31.64 -10.58 -20.73
C SER A 304 30.70 -11.59 -20.07
N ASN A 305 31.24 -12.56 -19.31
CA ASN A 305 30.40 -13.52 -18.60
C ASN A 305 29.57 -12.86 -17.48
N ASP A 306 30.12 -11.81 -16.84
CA ASP A 306 29.51 -11.18 -15.67
C ASP A 306 29.29 -9.67 -15.82
N GLU A 307 29.61 -9.09 -16.97
CA GLU A 307 29.53 -7.64 -17.18
C GLU A 307 28.87 -7.32 -18.53
N ILE A 308 28.00 -6.30 -18.51
CA ILE A 308 27.35 -5.75 -19.70
C ILE A 308 27.68 -4.26 -19.76
N THR A 309 28.29 -3.83 -20.86
CA THR A 309 28.52 -2.41 -21.12
C THR A 309 27.62 -1.95 -22.26
N VAL A 310 26.90 -0.85 -22.05
CA VAL A 310 25.99 -0.26 -23.05
C VAL A 310 26.42 1.15 -23.43
N THR A 311 26.02 1.61 -24.60
CA THR A 311 26.16 3.00 -25.04
C THR A 311 24.79 3.64 -25.21
N PHE A 312 24.69 4.88 -24.75
CA PHE A 312 23.52 5.70 -24.97
C PHE A 312 23.65 6.45 -26.30
N GLU A 313 22.52 6.77 -26.92
CA GLU A 313 22.49 7.61 -28.10
C GLU A 313 23.19 8.95 -27.83
N GLY A 314 24.18 9.30 -28.67
CA GLY A 314 24.97 10.52 -28.54
C GLY A 314 26.07 10.52 -27.47
N ARG A 315 26.37 9.38 -26.81
CA ARG A 315 27.53 9.22 -25.91
C ARG A 315 28.42 8.06 -26.34
N GLU A 316 29.72 8.32 -26.50
CA GLU A 316 30.71 7.28 -26.81
C GLU A 316 31.17 6.50 -25.57
N ASP A 317 31.04 7.13 -24.39
CA ASP A 317 31.38 6.54 -23.11
C ASP A 317 30.49 5.33 -22.81
N GLY A 318 31.12 4.20 -22.50
CA GLY A 318 30.41 2.98 -22.14
C GLY A 318 29.89 3.05 -20.70
N TYR A 319 28.62 2.70 -20.52
CA TYR A 319 27.99 2.56 -19.22
C TYR A 319 27.95 1.09 -18.79
N LYS A 320 28.58 0.78 -17.66
CA LYS A 320 28.59 -0.57 -17.07
C LYS A 320 27.31 -0.81 -16.30
N LEU A 321 26.53 -1.80 -16.72
CA LEU A 321 25.27 -2.14 -16.07
C LEU A 321 25.50 -2.78 -14.72
N LYS A 322 24.61 -2.47 -13.79
CA LYS A 322 24.51 -3.15 -12.50
C LYS A 322 23.21 -3.95 -12.48
N LYS A 323 23.23 -5.08 -11.78
CA LYS A 323 22.01 -5.83 -11.48
C LYS A 323 21.15 -5.00 -10.52
N GLU A 324 19.85 -5.11 -10.72
CA GLU A 324 18.84 -4.45 -9.91
C GLU A 324 17.93 -5.50 -9.27
N ILE A 325 17.40 -5.18 -8.09
CA ILE A 325 16.51 -6.08 -7.35
C ILE A 325 15.06 -5.60 -7.49
N TRP A 326 14.15 -6.55 -7.76
CA TRP A 326 12.71 -6.39 -7.64
C TRP A 326 12.23 -7.19 -6.45
N GLU A 327 11.35 -6.59 -5.67
CA GLU A 327 10.82 -7.16 -4.44
C GLU A 327 9.38 -7.60 -4.68
N ASN A 328 9.11 -8.88 -4.43
CA ASN A 328 7.75 -9.36 -4.24
C ASN A 328 7.36 -9.11 -2.79
N LYS A 329 6.38 -8.23 -2.59
CA LYS A 329 5.96 -7.78 -1.26
C LYS A 329 4.59 -8.34 -0.91
N LYS A 330 4.34 -8.47 0.39
CA LYS A 330 3.00 -8.64 0.93
C LYS A 330 2.80 -7.64 2.06
N TYR A 331 1.58 -7.17 2.20
CA TYR A 331 1.20 -6.44 3.40
C TYR A 331 0.98 -7.43 4.55
N ILE A 332 1.55 -7.12 5.70
CA ILE A 332 1.32 -7.80 6.97
C ILE A 332 0.90 -6.79 8.02
N ILE A 333 0.26 -7.29 9.07
CA ILE A 333 0.14 -6.51 10.30
C ILE A 333 1.34 -6.87 11.16
N ASN A 334 2.10 -5.88 11.56
CA ASN A 334 3.07 -6.05 12.62
C ASN A 334 2.29 -6.46 13.87
N GLU A 335 2.59 -7.65 14.40
CA GLU A 335 1.88 -8.17 15.56
C GLU A 335 1.99 -7.25 16.77
N ASP A 336 2.96 -6.32 16.79
CA ASP A 336 3.32 -5.51 17.95
C ASP A 336 2.86 -4.06 17.91
N THR A 337 2.92 -3.44 16.74
CA THR A 337 2.42 -2.07 16.58
C THR A 337 0.96 -2.07 16.11
N LYS A 338 0.45 -3.23 15.69
CA LYS A 338 -0.79 -3.35 14.91
C LYS A 338 -0.79 -2.41 13.69
N GLU A 339 0.39 -2.03 13.22
CA GLU A 339 0.56 -1.25 12.01
C GLU A 339 0.67 -2.14 10.80
N LEU A 340 0.34 -1.54 9.67
CA LEU A 340 0.47 -2.18 8.38
C LEU A 340 1.92 -2.02 7.92
N GLU A 341 2.60 -3.15 7.73
CA GLU A 341 3.98 -3.18 7.22
C GLU A 341 4.05 -3.94 5.90
N GLU A 342 5.06 -3.62 5.10
CA GLU A 342 5.41 -4.36 3.89
C GLU A 342 6.48 -5.40 4.21
N GLU A 343 6.22 -6.68 3.95
CA GLU A 343 7.19 -7.75 4.07
C GLU A 343 7.63 -8.23 2.68
N VAL A 344 8.95 -8.22 2.42
CA VAL A 344 9.53 -8.78 1.20
C VAL A 344 9.57 -10.31 1.32
N ILE A 345 8.71 -11.00 0.55
CA ILE A 345 8.62 -12.46 0.54
C ILE A 345 9.51 -13.13 -0.50
N GLY A 346 9.97 -12.38 -1.49
CA GLY A 346 10.92 -12.86 -2.48
C GLY A 346 11.58 -11.73 -3.24
N THR A 347 12.74 -12.04 -3.82
CA THR A 347 13.52 -11.10 -4.61
C THR A 347 13.88 -11.71 -5.95
N PHE A 348 13.79 -10.91 -6.99
CA PHE A 348 14.29 -11.22 -8.32
C PHE A 348 15.40 -10.22 -8.62
N GLU A 349 16.61 -10.69 -8.91
CA GLU A 349 17.77 -9.85 -9.23
C GLU A 349 18.25 -10.14 -10.64
N GLN A 350 18.33 -9.08 -11.47
CA GLN A 350 18.75 -9.18 -12.87
C GLN A 350 19.19 -7.80 -13.39
N TYR A 351 19.90 -7.76 -14.50
CA TYR A 351 20.13 -6.51 -15.23
C TYR A 351 18.81 -5.86 -15.66
N PRO A 352 18.56 -4.57 -15.38
CA PRO A 352 17.27 -3.89 -15.59
C PRO A 352 16.98 -3.54 -17.05
N ILE A 353 17.29 -4.46 -17.96
CA ILE A 353 17.19 -4.26 -19.40
C ILE A 353 16.44 -5.42 -20.07
N LYS A 354 15.80 -5.13 -21.19
CA LYS A 354 15.23 -6.15 -22.10
C LYS A 354 15.47 -5.75 -23.54
N LEU A 355 15.43 -6.73 -24.46
CA LEU A 355 15.45 -6.47 -25.90
C LEU A 355 14.33 -5.52 -26.31
N ALA A 356 14.66 -4.58 -27.18
CA ALA A 356 13.81 -3.42 -27.46
C ALA A 356 13.74 -3.03 -28.94
N TRP A 357 13.90 -3.99 -29.85
CA TRP A 357 13.49 -3.75 -31.24
C TRP A 357 11.97 -3.68 -31.37
N ALA A 358 11.24 -4.44 -30.54
CA ALA A 358 9.80 -4.38 -30.47
C ALA A 358 9.22 -4.59 -29.07
N VAL A 359 8.08 -3.95 -28.80
CA VAL A 359 7.28 -4.10 -27.60
C VAL A 359 5.79 -4.09 -27.96
N THR A 360 4.94 -4.71 -27.15
CA THR A 360 3.50 -4.61 -27.34
C THR A 360 2.92 -3.32 -26.78
N VAL A 361 1.79 -2.86 -27.32
CA VAL A 361 1.02 -1.72 -26.78
C VAL A 361 0.75 -1.87 -25.28
N HIS A 362 0.39 -3.07 -24.82
CA HIS A 362 0.15 -3.36 -23.41
C HIS A 362 1.42 -3.18 -22.55
N LYS A 363 2.56 -3.68 -23.04
CA LYS A 363 3.85 -3.59 -22.32
C LYS A 363 4.53 -2.22 -22.48
N SER A 364 4.01 -1.34 -23.33
CA SER A 364 4.50 0.03 -23.49
C SER A 364 3.75 1.04 -22.62
N GLN A 365 2.63 0.64 -21.99
CA GLN A 365 1.85 1.52 -21.13
C GLN A 365 2.71 2.10 -19.99
N GLY A 366 2.56 3.40 -19.76
CA GLY A 366 3.39 4.15 -18.80
C GLY A 366 4.77 4.56 -19.32
N LEU A 367 5.29 3.92 -20.38
CA LEU A 367 6.61 4.23 -20.95
C LEU A 367 6.56 5.47 -21.85
N THR A 368 7.73 6.10 -22.07
CA THR A 368 7.90 7.25 -22.96
C THR A 368 9.07 6.98 -23.90
N PHE A 369 8.87 7.21 -25.20
CA PHE A 369 9.88 7.02 -26.24
C PHE A 369 10.11 8.33 -27.01
N GLU A 370 11.35 8.54 -27.45
CA GLU A 370 11.68 9.64 -28.36
C GLU A 370 11.23 9.31 -29.79
N LYS A 371 11.51 8.08 -30.25
CA LYS A 371 11.22 7.63 -31.61
C LYS A 371 10.64 6.22 -31.61
N ALA A 372 9.55 6.00 -32.33
CA ALA A 372 8.89 4.70 -32.38
C ALA A 372 8.21 4.43 -33.73
N VAL A 373 8.32 3.17 -34.17
CA VAL A 373 7.58 2.62 -35.30
C VAL A 373 6.28 2.04 -34.79
N ILE A 374 5.15 2.60 -35.17
CA ILE A 374 3.82 2.18 -34.73
C ILE A 374 3.22 1.21 -35.76
N ASP A 375 3.01 -0.03 -35.32
CA ASP A 375 2.39 -1.13 -36.08
C ASP A 375 1.04 -1.51 -35.44
N VAL A 376 0.03 -0.67 -35.71
CA VAL A 376 -1.32 -0.78 -35.13
C VAL A 376 -2.40 -1.07 -36.18
N GLY A 377 -2.03 -1.47 -37.40
CA GLY A 377 -2.98 -1.81 -38.46
C GLY A 377 -3.89 -3.01 -38.13
N GLN A 378 -3.51 -3.80 -37.10
CA GLN A 378 -4.32 -4.88 -36.53
C GLN A 378 -4.77 -4.55 -35.10
N ALA A 379 -5.04 -3.28 -34.79
CA ALA A 379 -5.63 -2.90 -33.52
C ALA A 379 -7.02 -3.56 -33.41
N PHE A 380 -7.26 -4.25 -32.30
CA PHE A 380 -8.47 -5.04 -32.07
C PHE A 380 -9.25 -4.60 -30.83
N ALA A 381 -8.62 -3.81 -29.96
CA ALA A 381 -9.24 -3.28 -28.76
C ALA A 381 -9.30 -1.75 -28.83
N PRO A 382 -10.39 -1.13 -28.33
CA PRO A 382 -10.50 0.31 -28.17
C PRO A 382 -9.30 0.89 -27.42
N GLY A 383 -8.88 2.11 -27.78
CA GLY A 383 -7.78 2.83 -27.13
C GLY A 383 -6.36 2.33 -27.48
N GLN A 384 -6.17 1.20 -28.18
CA GLN A 384 -4.82 0.70 -28.52
C GLN A 384 -3.99 1.70 -29.36
N VAL A 385 -4.61 2.34 -30.34
CA VAL A 385 -3.96 3.35 -31.19
C VAL A 385 -3.58 4.57 -30.34
N TYR A 386 -4.48 5.04 -29.48
CA TYR A 386 -4.22 6.14 -28.55
C TYR A 386 -3.06 5.82 -27.58
N VAL A 387 -3.05 4.62 -27.00
CA VAL A 387 -1.99 4.19 -26.08
C VAL A 387 -0.64 4.14 -26.79
N ALA A 388 -0.58 3.59 -28.00
CA ALA A 388 0.63 3.51 -28.80
C ALA A 388 1.20 4.89 -29.16
N LEU A 389 0.37 5.79 -29.68
CA LEU A 389 0.78 7.14 -30.06
C LEU A 389 1.17 7.99 -28.84
N SER A 390 0.42 7.89 -27.73
CA SER A 390 0.69 8.66 -26.50
C SER A 390 1.99 8.27 -25.77
N ARG A 391 2.75 7.30 -26.27
CA ARG A 391 4.09 6.96 -25.79
C ARG A 391 5.15 7.94 -26.30
N LEU A 392 4.89 8.61 -27.42
CA LEU A 392 5.84 9.56 -28.01
C LEU A 392 5.76 10.94 -27.34
N ARG A 393 6.89 11.66 -27.36
CA ARG A 393 6.98 13.06 -26.88
C ARG A 393 6.57 14.08 -27.94
N SER A 394 6.89 13.81 -29.21
CA SER A 394 6.57 14.66 -30.37
C SER A 394 6.19 13.83 -31.59
N MET A 395 5.63 14.50 -32.60
CA MET A 395 5.34 13.90 -33.90
C MET A 395 6.61 13.61 -34.72
N ASP A 396 7.72 14.31 -34.48
CA ASP A 396 8.98 14.06 -35.20
C ASP A 396 9.51 12.63 -34.99
N GLY A 397 9.22 12.06 -33.82
CA GLY A 397 9.55 10.69 -33.47
C GLY A 397 8.57 9.63 -33.99
N LEU A 398 7.45 10.04 -34.60
CA LEU A 398 6.41 9.13 -35.08
C LEU A 398 6.80 8.54 -36.42
N ILE A 399 6.72 7.21 -36.52
CA ILE A 399 6.82 6.48 -37.78
C ILE A 399 5.68 5.49 -37.85
N LEU A 400 4.90 5.51 -38.93
CA LEU A 400 3.82 4.53 -39.12
C LEU A 400 4.25 3.42 -40.07
N ARG A 401 4.17 2.17 -39.58
CA ARG A 401 4.35 0.97 -40.42
C ARG A 401 3.09 0.63 -41.21
N THR A 402 1.94 0.96 -40.64
CA THR A 402 0.63 0.70 -41.21
C THR A 402 -0.16 2.00 -41.20
N ARG A 403 -0.85 2.31 -42.30
CA ARG A 403 -1.77 3.46 -42.34
C ARG A 403 -2.88 3.28 -41.31
N ILE A 404 -3.25 4.36 -40.65
CA ILE A 404 -4.36 4.41 -39.72
C ILE A 404 -5.63 4.66 -40.53
N SER A 405 -6.59 3.75 -40.41
CA SER A 405 -7.95 3.94 -40.94
C SER A 405 -8.84 4.55 -39.87
N THR A 406 -9.86 5.31 -40.29
CA THR A 406 -10.88 5.86 -39.38
C THR A 406 -11.61 4.76 -38.60
N ASN A 407 -11.83 3.59 -39.21
CA ASN A 407 -12.48 2.44 -38.57
C ASN A 407 -11.66 1.80 -37.44
N ALA A 408 -10.32 1.94 -37.46
CA ALA A 408 -9.44 1.41 -36.41
C ALA A 408 -9.40 2.32 -35.17
N ILE A 409 -10.03 3.50 -35.24
CA ILE A 409 -10.12 4.50 -34.19
C ILE A 409 -11.55 4.47 -33.65
N ASN A 410 -11.88 3.45 -32.85
CA ASN A 410 -13.15 3.44 -32.15
C ASN A 410 -12.90 3.32 -30.65
N ASN A 411 -13.48 4.24 -29.89
CA ASN A 411 -13.45 4.19 -28.43
C ASN A 411 -14.68 3.47 -27.92
N ASP A 412 -14.55 2.88 -26.73
CA ASP A 412 -15.65 2.18 -26.09
C ASP A 412 -16.80 3.16 -25.78
N PRO A 413 -18.01 2.96 -26.35
CA PRO A 413 -19.15 3.84 -26.10
C PRO A 413 -19.50 3.99 -24.63
N SER A 414 -19.33 2.93 -23.82
CA SER A 414 -19.60 2.97 -22.38
C SER A 414 -18.67 3.94 -21.65
N VAL A 415 -17.39 4.01 -22.06
CA VAL A 415 -16.42 4.97 -21.51
C VAL A 415 -16.80 6.40 -21.89
N VAL A 416 -17.20 6.63 -23.14
CA VAL A 416 -17.63 7.97 -23.60
C VAL A 416 -18.88 8.43 -22.84
N THR A 417 -19.87 7.55 -22.69
CA THR A 417 -21.09 7.86 -21.91
C THR A 417 -20.77 8.16 -20.46
N PHE A 418 -19.88 7.38 -19.83
CA PHE A 418 -19.44 7.62 -18.47
C PHE A 418 -18.70 8.95 -18.32
N SER A 419 -17.77 9.27 -19.23
CA SER A 419 -17.05 10.56 -19.21
C SER A 419 -18.02 11.75 -19.32
N LYS A 420 -18.99 11.68 -20.24
CA LYS A 420 -20.00 12.74 -20.41
C LYS A 420 -20.90 12.91 -19.21
N SER A 421 -21.29 11.81 -18.53
CA SER A 421 -22.11 11.94 -17.32
C SER A 421 -21.36 12.65 -16.19
N THR A 422 -20.02 12.52 -16.15
CA THR A 422 -19.19 13.22 -15.15
C THR A 422 -19.03 14.72 -15.39
N GLU A 423 -19.27 15.22 -16.61
CA GLU A 423 -19.25 16.67 -16.90
C GLU A 423 -20.39 17.44 -16.20
N SER A 424 -21.48 16.75 -15.88
CA SER A 424 -22.62 17.32 -15.15
C SER A 424 -22.43 17.38 -13.63
N LEU A 425 -21.27 16.96 -13.12
CA LEU A 425 -20.98 16.96 -11.69
C LEU A 425 -20.75 18.40 -11.18
N PRO A 426 -21.11 18.68 -9.91
CA PRO A 426 -20.84 19.97 -9.30
C PRO A 426 -19.33 20.29 -9.27
N PRO A 427 -18.95 21.58 -9.26
CA PRO A 427 -17.55 21.98 -9.18
C PRO A 427 -16.82 21.31 -8.01
N LEU A 428 -15.56 20.91 -8.25
CA LEU A 428 -14.77 20.18 -7.25
C LEU A 428 -14.59 20.93 -5.94
N THR A 429 -14.52 22.26 -6.00
CA THR A 429 -14.48 23.13 -4.81
C THR A 429 -15.73 22.95 -3.95
N THR A 430 -16.91 22.97 -4.57
CA THR A 430 -18.19 22.73 -3.88
C THR A 430 -18.28 21.30 -3.33
N VAL A 431 -17.84 20.30 -4.10
CA VAL A 431 -17.78 18.90 -3.63
C VAL A 431 -16.83 18.76 -2.44
N LEU A 432 -15.68 19.43 -2.48
CA LEU A 432 -14.70 19.42 -1.41
C LEU A 432 -15.25 20.05 -0.13
N GLU A 433 -15.87 21.23 -0.21
CA GLU A 433 -16.46 21.92 0.95
C GLU A 433 -17.54 21.06 1.63
N HIS A 434 -18.49 20.53 0.83
CA HIS A 434 -19.54 19.64 1.36
C HIS A 434 -18.95 18.34 1.91
N GLY A 435 -17.98 17.76 1.21
CA GLY A 435 -17.28 16.55 1.60
C GLY A 435 -16.51 16.73 2.92
N GLN A 436 -15.81 17.85 3.09
CA GLN A 436 -15.11 18.21 4.33
C GLN A 436 -16.10 18.35 5.49
N LYS A 437 -17.21 19.08 5.30
CA LYS A 437 -18.24 19.22 6.34
C LYS A 437 -18.83 17.88 6.77
N ASN A 438 -19.22 17.04 5.80
CA ASN A 438 -19.77 15.71 6.08
C ASN A 438 -18.73 14.80 6.74
N TYR A 439 -17.48 14.85 6.29
CA TYR A 439 -16.39 14.07 6.86
C TYR A 439 -16.06 14.49 8.29
N LEU A 440 -16.00 15.80 8.58
CA LEU A 440 -15.78 16.33 9.93
C LEU A 440 -16.91 15.90 10.87
N GLN A 441 -18.16 15.96 10.43
CA GLN A 441 -19.29 15.43 11.21
C GLN A 441 -19.11 13.94 11.47
N LYS A 442 -18.88 13.12 10.44
CA LYS A 442 -18.67 11.68 10.60
C LYS A 442 -17.50 11.37 11.54
N LEU A 443 -16.39 12.10 11.42
CA LEU A 443 -15.21 11.97 12.27
C LEU A 443 -15.54 12.26 13.73
N ILE A 444 -16.25 13.34 14.03
CA ILE A 444 -16.69 13.67 15.39
C ILE A 444 -17.60 12.58 15.96
N TYR A 445 -18.61 12.17 15.18
CA TYR A 445 -19.57 11.16 15.62
C TYR A 445 -18.93 9.80 15.84
N GLN A 446 -17.93 9.42 15.05
CA GLN A 446 -17.21 8.16 15.19
C GLN A 446 -16.13 8.21 16.29
N THR A 447 -15.48 9.34 16.48
CA THR A 447 -14.41 9.48 17.49
C THR A 447 -14.98 9.57 18.89
N PHE A 448 -15.98 10.44 19.09
CA PHE A 448 -16.57 10.71 20.40
C PHE A 448 -17.87 9.91 20.58
N ASP A 449 -17.77 8.60 20.37
CA ASP A 449 -18.83 7.63 20.65
C ASP A 449 -18.22 6.29 21.06
N PHE A 450 -18.58 5.82 22.26
CA PHE A 450 -18.08 4.55 22.80
C PHE A 450 -19.04 3.38 22.55
N LYS A 451 -20.09 3.57 21.75
CA LYS A 451 -21.04 2.51 21.39
C LYS A 451 -20.36 1.29 20.78
N ASP A 452 -19.33 1.45 19.96
CA ASP A 452 -18.59 0.32 19.37
C ASP A 452 -17.95 -0.59 20.46
N ILE A 453 -17.46 0.03 21.54
CA ILE A 453 -16.88 -0.67 22.69
C ILE A 453 -18.01 -1.36 23.47
N LEU A 454 -19.12 -0.65 23.72
CA LEU A 454 -20.29 -1.20 24.40
C LEU A 454 -20.89 -2.40 23.64
N ASP A 455 -20.99 -2.32 22.32
CA ASP A 455 -21.48 -3.39 21.47
C ASP A 455 -20.54 -4.61 21.53
N SER A 456 -19.22 -4.37 21.53
CA SER A 456 -18.22 -5.43 21.71
C SER A 456 -18.37 -6.13 23.07
N ILE A 457 -18.56 -5.36 24.15
CA ILE A 457 -18.81 -5.89 25.51
C ILE A 457 -20.15 -6.66 25.55
N THR A 458 -21.20 -6.14 24.93
CA THR A 458 -22.53 -6.77 24.92
C THR A 458 -22.52 -8.08 24.13
N ILE A 459 -21.81 -8.12 23.00
CA ILE A 459 -21.58 -9.35 22.23
C ILE A 459 -20.77 -10.36 23.05
N PHE A 460 -19.79 -9.88 23.81
CA PHE A 460 -19.01 -10.71 24.73
C PHE A 460 -19.91 -11.34 25.79
N GLU A 461 -20.75 -10.56 26.49
CA GLU A 461 -21.67 -11.07 27.51
C GLU A 461 -22.67 -12.09 26.96
N LYS A 462 -23.21 -11.86 25.75
CA LYS A 462 -24.15 -12.78 25.10
C LYS A 462 -23.51 -14.11 24.67
N ASN A 463 -22.23 -14.09 24.32
CA ASN A 463 -21.49 -15.24 23.80
C ASN A 463 -20.48 -15.80 24.81
N ALA A 464 -20.46 -15.30 26.05
CA ALA A 464 -19.66 -15.87 27.12
C ALA A 464 -20.25 -17.25 27.43
N ASP A 465 -19.51 -18.31 27.08
CA ASP A 465 -19.92 -19.68 27.40
C ASP A 465 -20.23 -19.77 28.90
N SER A 466 -21.37 -20.37 29.24
CA SER A 466 -21.75 -20.74 30.60
C SER A 466 -20.80 -21.76 31.25
N SER A 467 -19.72 -22.15 30.58
CA SER A 467 -18.75 -23.15 31.06
C SER A 467 -17.61 -22.59 31.91
N LEU A 468 -17.40 -21.27 31.91
CA LEU A 468 -16.40 -20.58 32.75
C LEU A 468 -17.10 -19.81 33.86
N GLU A 469 -17.44 -20.51 34.94
CA GLU A 469 -17.91 -19.89 36.18
C GLU A 469 -16.70 -19.53 37.04
N PHE A 470 -16.46 -18.22 37.22
CA PHE A 470 -15.47 -17.77 38.18
C PHE A 470 -16.06 -17.87 39.60
N GLU A 471 -15.36 -18.54 40.51
CA GLU A 471 -15.76 -18.60 41.94
C GLU A 471 -15.69 -17.22 42.60
N ASP A 472 -14.77 -16.37 42.15
CA ASP A 472 -14.56 -15.01 42.66
C ASP A 472 -15.57 -14.00 42.10
N GLU A 473 -16.18 -13.22 42.99
CA GLU A 473 -17.22 -12.23 42.62
C GLU A 473 -16.66 -11.05 41.82
N GLU A 474 -15.43 -10.61 42.10
CA GLU A 474 -14.80 -9.53 41.34
C GLU A 474 -14.57 -9.97 39.89
N MET A 475 -14.07 -11.19 39.68
CA MET A 475 -13.86 -11.74 38.34
C MET A 475 -15.19 -11.96 37.58
N ARG A 476 -16.26 -12.37 38.27
CA ARG A 476 -17.60 -12.48 37.64
C ARG A 476 -18.15 -11.13 37.19
N THR A 477 -17.92 -10.09 37.99
CA THR A 477 -18.49 -8.75 37.74
C THR A 477 -17.57 -7.84 36.92
N ALA A 478 -16.31 -8.22 36.66
CA ALA A 478 -15.30 -7.39 36.00
C ALA A 478 -15.77 -6.82 34.65
N VAL A 479 -16.35 -7.65 33.78
CA VAL A 479 -16.84 -7.20 32.46
C VAL A 479 -18.09 -6.32 32.60
N GLY A 480 -18.94 -6.59 33.58
CA GLY A 480 -20.08 -5.73 33.92
C GLY A 480 -19.64 -4.35 34.40
N LYS A 481 -18.59 -4.27 35.25
CA LYS A 481 -18.00 -3.00 35.68
C LYS A 481 -17.39 -2.22 34.50
N LEU A 482 -16.74 -2.90 33.56
CA LEU A 482 -16.26 -2.26 32.33
C LEU A 482 -17.42 -1.65 31.52
N LYS A 483 -18.54 -2.37 31.42
CA LYS A 483 -19.75 -1.89 30.76
C LYS A 483 -20.30 -0.63 31.43
N GLU A 484 -20.36 -0.60 32.75
CA GLU A 484 -20.80 0.57 33.53
C GLU A 484 -19.90 1.79 33.30
N LEU A 485 -18.57 1.59 33.29
CA LEU A 485 -17.61 2.65 32.97
C LEU A 485 -17.83 3.24 31.57
N VAL A 486 -18.13 2.40 30.58
CA VAL A 486 -18.44 2.86 29.20
C VAL A 486 -19.77 3.60 29.15
N ILE A 487 -20.81 3.07 29.80
CA ILE A 487 -22.15 3.68 29.81
C ILE A 487 -22.14 5.06 30.47
N ALA A 488 -21.37 5.23 31.55
CA ALA A 488 -21.25 6.48 32.28
C ALA A 488 -20.80 7.67 31.41
N GLU A 489 -20.06 7.43 30.33
CA GLU A 489 -19.55 8.47 29.44
C GLU A 489 -20.47 8.79 28.25
N LEU A 490 -21.48 7.96 27.94
CA LEU A 490 -22.27 8.09 26.71
C LEU A 490 -23.07 9.39 26.61
N ASP A 491 -23.66 9.86 27.71
CA ASP A 491 -24.44 11.12 27.72
C ASP A 491 -23.52 12.34 27.53
N TYR A 492 -22.36 12.35 28.20
CA TYR A 492 -21.36 13.41 28.06
C TYR A 492 -20.80 13.46 26.63
N LEU A 493 -20.50 12.31 26.03
CA LEU A 493 -20.09 12.19 24.63
C LEU A 493 -21.17 12.74 23.67
N GLY A 494 -22.44 12.43 23.93
CA GLY A 494 -23.58 12.98 23.17
C GLY A 494 -23.62 14.50 23.19
N LYS A 495 -23.57 15.11 24.39
CA LYS A 495 -23.54 16.58 24.54
C LYS A 495 -22.30 17.20 23.90
N PHE A 496 -21.15 16.55 24.04
CA PHE A 496 -19.89 17.02 23.48
C PHE A 496 -19.89 17.03 21.94
N ARG A 497 -20.42 15.98 21.29
CA ARG A 497 -20.58 15.94 19.83
C ARG A 497 -21.45 17.08 19.31
N ASN A 498 -22.54 17.41 20.00
CA ASN A 498 -23.41 18.52 19.64
C ASN A 498 -22.68 19.87 19.78
N GLN A 499 -21.89 20.03 20.85
CA GLN A 499 -21.07 21.22 21.03
C GLN A 499 -20.02 21.38 19.92
N LEU A 500 -19.26 20.32 19.60
CA LEU A 500 -18.26 20.37 18.52
C LEU A 500 -18.91 20.69 17.16
N SER A 501 -20.05 20.09 16.87
CA SER A 501 -20.80 20.34 15.64
C SER A 501 -21.22 21.81 15.53
N ARG A 502 -21.65 22.41 16.65
CA ARG A 502 -21.98 23.84 16.72
C ARG A 502 -20.75 24.73 16.50
N LEU A 503 -19.63 24.44 17.16
CA LEU A 503 -18.40 25.23 17.02
C LEU A 503 -17.84 25.20 15.59
N ILE A 504 -17.95 24.07 14.90
CA ILE A 504 -17.57 23.97 13.48
C ILE A 504 -18.49 24.81 12.61
N GLN A 505 -19.80 24.81 12.88
CA GLN A 505 -20.76 25.64 12.13
C GLN A 505 -20.52 27.14 12.35
N GLU A 506 -20.17 27.54 13.57
CA GLU A 506 -19.84 28.92 13.94
C GLU A 506 -18.43 29.35 13.46
N GLN A 507 -17.64 28.44 12.88
CA GLN A 507 -16.25 28.66 12.45
C GLN A 507 -15.33 29.22 13.57
N ASN A 508 -15.63 28.91 14.83
CA ASN A 508 -14.83 29.38 15.97
C ASN A 508 -13.63 28.45 16.21
N ILE A 509 -12.59 28.59 15.38
CA ILE A 509 -11.42 27.70 15.37
C ILE A 509 -10.68 27.71 16.72
N SER A 510 -10.50 28.89 17.33
CA SER A 510 -9.77 29.03 18.60
C SER A 510 -10.45 28.25 19.73
N HIS A 511 -11.76 28.43 19.90
CA HIS A 511 -12.48 27.71 20.95
C HIS A 511 -12.65 26.23 20.62
N LEU A 512 -12.79 25.87 19.33
CA LEU A 512 -12.80 24.47 18.89
C LEU A 512 -11.50 23.76 19.25
N GLN A 513 -10.35 24.38 18.98
CA GLN A 513 -9.03 23.85 19.33
C GLN A 513 -8.91 23.60 20.84
N GLU A 514 -9.22 24.62 21.65
CA GLU A 514 -9.18 24.52 23.12
C GLU A 514 -10.07 23.37 23.63
N ARG A 515 -11.29 23.21 23.07
CA ARG A 515 -12.20 22.14 23.45
C ARG A 515 -11.71 20.76 23.02
N LEU A 516 -11.10 20.64 21.83
CA LEU A 516 -10.53 19.38 21.35
C LEU A 516 -9.34 18.94 22.19
N GLU A 517 -8.43 19.85 22.55
CA GLU A 517 -7.26 19.54 23.41
C GLU A 517 -7.68 19.11 24.82
N LYS A 518 -8.67 19.79 25.41
CA LYS A 518 -9.23 19.40 26.72
C LYS A 518 -9.93 18.04 26.65
N ALA A 519 -10.67 17.79 25.57
CA ALA A 519 -11.38 16.53 25.38
C ALA A 519 -10.43 15.36 25.13
N GLU A 520 -9.36 15.57 24.36
CA GLU A 520 -8.31 14.56 24.14
C GLU A 520 -7.80 14.04 25.48
N LYS A 521 -7.31 14.93 26.36
CA LYS A 521 -6.80 14.55 27.69
C LYS A 521 -7.86 13.87 28.56
N TYR A 522 -9.09 14.39 28.55
CA TYR A 522 -10.19 13.84 29.35
C TYR A 522 -10.56 12.41 28.91
N TYR A 523 -10.82 12.20 27.62
CA TYR A 523 -11.26 10.90 27.10
C TYR A 523 -10.11 9.89 26.98
N GLU A 524 -8.87 10.36 26.80
CA GLU A 524 -7.67 9.52 26.94
C GLU A 524 -7.63 8.88 28.33
N GLY A 525 -7.70 9.67 29.40
CA GLY A 525 -7.70 9.14 30.77
C GLY A 525 -8.86 8.16 31.04
N LYS A 526 -10.04 8.39 30.45
CA LYS A 526 -11.18 7.46 30.56
C LYS A 526 -10.93 6.14 29.84
N LEU A 527 -10.40 6.20 28.61
CA LEU A 527 -10.07 5.02 27.82
C LEU A 527 -8.91 4.24 28.44
N GLU A 528 -7.90 4.91 29.00
CA GLU A 528 -6.83 4.29 29.78
C GLU A 528 -7.38 3.52 30.97
N ASN A 529 -8.30 4.12 31.74
CA ASN A 529 -8.93 3.46 32.87
C ASN A 529 -9.71 2.20 32.46
N ILE A 530 -10.50 2.28 31.37
CA ILE A 530 -11.24 1.13 30.83
C ILE A 530 -10.26 0.05 30.34
N LEU A 531 -9.20 0.44 29.62
CA LEU A 531 -8.17 -0.47 29.12
C LEU A 531 -7.43 -1.16 30.27
N PHE A 532 -7.06 -0.41 31.31
CA PHE A 532 -6.38 -0.93 32.48
C PHE A 532 -7.21 -2.03 33.18
N HIS A 533 -8.49 -1.77 33.45
CA HIS A 533 -9.37 -2.76 34.07
C HIS A 533 -9.56 -4.01 33.20
N LEU A 534 -9.61 -3.85 31.86
CA LEU A 534 -9.64 -4.98 30.93
C LEU A 534 -8.35 -5.80 30.98
N LEU A 535 -7.18 -5.14 30.97
CA LEU A 535 -5.87 -5.79 31.03
C LEU A 535 -5.64 -6.50 32.36
N LEU A 536 -6.11 -5.90 33.47
CA LEU A 536 -6.09 -6.53 34.79
C LEU A 536 -6.91 -7.82 34.79
N HIS A 537 -8.17 -7.76 34.36
CA HIS A 537 -9.01 -8.96 34.26
C HIS A 537 -8.42 -10.02 33.32
N HIS A 538 -7.91 -9.60 32.16
CA HIS A 538 -7.24 -10.50 31.22
C HIS A 538 -6.06 -11.25 31.88
N THR A 539 -5.25 -10.54 32.67
CA THR A 539 -4.09 -11.09 33.38
C THR A 539 -4.50 -12.00 34.54
N GLU A 540 -5.60 -11.68 35.23
CA GLU A 540 -6.19 -12.51 36.28
C GLU A 540 -6.70 -13.84 35.71
N VAL A 541 -7.40 -13.78 34.56
CA VAL A 541 -7.95 -14.94 33.85
C VAL A 541 -6.86 -15.87 33.29
N GLU A 542 -5.70 -15.34 32.91
CA GLU A 542 -4.55 -16.13 32.42
C GLU A 542 -4.04 -17.15 33.45
N ARG A 543 -4.20 -16.86 34.75
CA ARG A 543 -3.77 -17.75 35.84
C ARG A 543 -4.54 -19.05 35.89
N LEU A 544 -5.73 -19.05 35.28
CA LEU A 544 -6.66 -20.17 35.29
C LEU A 544 -6.44 -21.05 34.06
N SER A 545 -6.64 -22.36 34.22
CA SER A 545 -6.59 -23.29 33.11
C SER A 545 -7.81 -23.17 32.18
N LYS A 546 -7.65 -23.49 30.88
CA LYS A 546 -8.73 -23.54 29.87
C LYS A 546 -9.43 -22.20 29.56
N THR A 547 -8.74 -21.06 29.72
CA THR A 547 -9.31 -19.72 29.50
C THR A 547 -8.99 -19.09 28.15
N GLN A 548 -8.31 -19.79 27.23
CA GLN A 548 -7.83 -19.20 25.97
C GLN A 548 -8.95 -18.56 25.14
N THR A 549 -10.05 -19.28 24.89
CA THR A 549 -11.17 -18.77 24.09
C THR A 549 -11.85 -17.56 24.72
N TYR A 550 -11.87 -17.46 26.05
CA TYR A 550 -12.39 -16.29 26.75
C TYR A 550 -11.44 -15.08 26.57
N ARG A 551 -10.13 -15.32 26.67
CA ARG A 551 -9.11 -14.29 26.45
C ARG A 551 -9.09 -13.76 25.02
N ASP A 552 -9.19 -14.64 24.04
CA ASP A 552 -9.29 -14.25 22.62
C ASP A 552 -10.49 -13.31 22.37
N LYS A 553 -11.60 -13.50 23.11
CA LYS A 553 -12.77 -12.60 23.06
C LYS A 553 -12.54 -11.28 23.80
N LEU A 554 -11.74 -11.26 24.88
CA LEU A 554 -11.32 -10.01 25.54
C LEU A 554 -10.40 -9.19 24.64
N ASP A 555 -9.54 -9.84 23.85
CA ASP A 555 -8.66 -9.18 22.89
C ASP A 555 -9.47 -8.40 21.83
N ASP A 556 -10.65 -8.89 21.44
CA ASP A 556 -11.55 -8.14 20.53
C ASP A 556 -12.04 -6.83 21.16
N ILE A 557 -12.38 -6.83 22.46
CA ILE A 557 -12.76 -5.61 23.21
C ILE A 557 -11.55 -4.67 23.30
N GLN A 558 -10.37 -5.22 23.61
CA GLN A 558 -9.13 -4.47 23.71
C GLN A 558 -8.82 -3.76 22.39
N LEU A 559 -8.95 -4.44 21.26
CA LEU A 559 -8.76 -3.83 19.93
C LEU A 559 -9.73 -2.68 19.68
N SER A 560 -11.00 -2.80 20.08
CA SER A 560 -11.98 -1.71 19.98
C SER A 560 -11.59 -0.49 20.82
N ILE A 561 -11.07 -0.71 22.04
CA ILE A 561 -10.59 0.36 22.93
C ILE A 561 -9.36 1.05 22.35
N LEU A 562 -8.34 0.29 21.93
CA LEU A 562 -7.10 0.84 21.35
C LEU A 562 -7.40 1.65 20.09
N LYS A 563 -8.28 1.15 19.22
CA LYS A 563 -8.74 1.88 18.03
C LYS A 563 -9.38 3.22 18.42
N LYS A 564 -10.23 3.24 19.45
CA LYS A 564 -10.89 4.47 19.93
C LYS A 564 -9.88 5.45 20.52
N LEU A 565 -8.90 4.96 21.28
CA LEU A 565 -7.82 5.77 21.84
C LEU A 565 -7.00 6.44 20.72
N THR A 566 -6.61 5.68 19.70
CA THR A 566 -5.95 6.25 18.51
C THR A 566 -6.82 7.31 17.81
N GLN A 567 -8.13 7.08 17.67
CA GLN A 567 -9.03 8.07 17.07
C GLN A 567 -9.08 9.37 17.87
N VAL A 568 -9.24 9.29 19.20
CA VAL A 568 -9.29 10.45 20.09
C VAL A 568 -8.00 11.28 19.98
N LYS A 569 -6.83 10.64 20.03
CA LYS A 569 -5.53 11.32 19.92
C LYS A 569 -5.25 11.90 18.52
N LYS A 570 -5.83 11.31 17.46
CA LYS A 570 -5.72 11.84 16.08
C LYS A 570 -6.71 12.97 15.80
N ALA A 571 -7.82 13.06 16.53
CA ALA A 571 -8.95 13.90 16.16
C ALA A 571 -8.61 15.39 16.09
N ALA A 572 -7.93 15.94 17.09
CA ALA A 572 -7.57 17.36 17.12
C ALA A 572 -6.73 17.75 15.89
N LYS A 573 -5.65 17.00 15.62
CA LYS A 573 -4.78 17.22 14.46
C LYS A 573 -5.55 17.11 13.15
N VAL A 574 -6.36 16.06 12.98
CA VAL A 574 -7.11 15.84 11.73
C VAL A 574 -8.14 16.95 11.48
N ILE A 575 -8.93 17.31 12.50
CA ILE A 575 -9.98 18.33 12.39
C ILE A 575 -9.35 19.69 12.07
N LEU A 576 -8.31 20.09 12.81
CA LEU A 576 -7.68 21.39 12.63
C LEU A 576 -6.98 21.51 11.27
N SER A 577 -6.26 20.48 10.83
CA SER A 577 -5.61 20.48 9.51
C SER A 577 -6.62 20.57 8.36
N ILE A 578 -7.80 19.94 8.48
CA ILE A 578 -8.86 20.05 7.46
C ILE A 578 -9.41 21.48 7.42
N ILE A 579 -9.70 22.09 8.57
CA ILE A 579 -10.23 23.45 8.66
C ILE A 579 -9.21 24.48 8.17
N GLN A 580 -7.93 24.28 8.46
CA GLN A 580 -6.83 25.17 8.06
C GLN A 580 -6.27 24.86 6.67
N ASN A 581 -6.81 23.85 5.97
CA ASN A 581 -6.35 23.38 4.66
C ASN A 581 -4.84 23.04 4.61
N GLN A 582 -4.36 22.35 5.65
CA GLN A 582 -2.97 21.91 5.79
C GLN A 582 -2.84 20.41 5.54
N ALA A 583 -1.71 20.00 4.94
CA ALA A 583 -1.37 18.59 4.81
C ALA A 583 -0.99 18.01 6.19
N LEU A 584 -1.61 16.89 6.58
CA LEU A 584 -1.31 16.21 7.84
C LEU A 584 0.04 15.47 7.82
N GLY A 585 0.38 14.87 6.68
CA GLY A 585 1.46 13.89 6.61
C GLY A 585 1.18 12.64 7.45
N LYS A 586 2.25 11.94 7.84
CA LYS A 586 2.17 10.72 8.67
C LYS A 586 1.96 11.05 10.16
N LEU A 587 1.19 10.20 10.84
CA LEU A 587 0.90 10.33 12.28
C LEU A 587 1.43 9.15 13.11
N GLU A 588 2.55 8.55 12.67
CA GLU A 588 3.17 7.36 13.29
C GLU A 588 3.51 7.59 14.78
N SER A 589 3.85 8.83 15.18
CA SER A 589 4.12 9.17 16.59
C SER A 589 2.93 8.93 17.52
N ILE A 590 1.70 9.06 17.03
CA ILE A 590 0.48 8.80 17.83
C ILE A 590 0.26 7.30 17.96
N ASP A 591 0.51 6.53 16.90
CA ASP A 591 0.37 5.07 16.94
C ASP A 591 1.41 4.46 17.91
N LEU A 592 2.63 5.00 17.93
CA LEU A 592 3.66 4.66 18.93
C LEU A 592 3.24 5.00 20.36
N ASP A 593 2.68 6.19 20.58
CA ASP A 593 2.20 6.62 21.91
C ASP A 593 1.08 5.71 22.44
N VAL A 594 0.14 5.28 21.58
CA VAL A 594 -0.91 4.32 21.97
C VAL A 594 -0.34 2.95 22.33
N SER A 595 0.65 2.45 21.57
CA SER A 595 1.36 1.21 21.89
C SER A 595 2.08 1.32 23.24
N TYR A 596 2.68 2.47 23.50
CA TYR A 596 3.34 2.78 24.76
C TYR A 596 2.35 2.78 25.94
N ILE A 597 1.21 3.47 25.82
CA ILE A 597 0.15 3.51 26.85
C ILE A 597 -0.30 2.08 27.19
N ARG A 598 -0.58 1.24 26.19
CA ARG A 598 -0.96 -0.16 26.41
C ARG A 598 0.11 -0.90 27.20
N SER A 599 1.38 -0.79 26.79
CA SER A 599 2.52 -1.47 27.41
C SER A 599 2.67 -1.11 28.89
N LYS A 600 2.52 0.19 29.20
CA LYS A 600 2.57 0.70 30.58
C LYS A 600 1.45 0.11 31.43
N LEU A 601 0.20 0.17 30.95
CA LEU A 601 -0.97 -0.33 31.68
C LEU A 601 -0.92 -1.86 31.86
N ALA A 602 -0.42 -2.59 30.87
CA ALA A 602 -0.24 -4.04 30.93
C ALA A 602 0.70 -4.44 32.08
N LYS A 603 1.82 -3.74 32.24
CA LYS A 603 2.76 -4.01 33.34
C LYS A 603 2.19 -3.69 34.71
N GLU A 604 1.46 -2.59 34.81
CA GLU A 604 0.79 -2.19 36.04
C GLU A 604 -0.25 -3.24 36.45
N ALA A 605 -1.04 -3.71 35.49
CA ALA A 605 -1.98 -4.82 35.65
C ALA A 605 -1.29 -6.12 36.09
N GLU A 606 -0.12 -6.47 35.51
CA GLU A 606 0.66 -7.62 35.95
C GLU A 606 1.10 -7.53 37.40
N LYS A 607 1.62 -6.36 37.82
CA LYS A 607 2.09 -6.14 39.18
C LYS A 607 0.96 -6.31 40.18
N LEU A 608 -0.17 -5.64 39.94
CA LEU A 608 -1.36 -5.74 40.79
C LEU A 608 -1.93 -7.15 40.82
N ALA A 609 -1.99 -7.84 39.68
CA ALA A 609 -2.43 -9.23 39.65
C ALA A 609 -1.49 -10.13 40.50
N LYS A 610 -0.16 -9.96 40.42
CA LYS A 610 0.85 -10.71 41.22
C LYS A 610 0.63 -10.54 42.72
N GLU A 611 0.34 -9.32 43.15
CA GLU A 611 0.13 -8.97 44.54
C GLU A 611 -1.30 -9.30 45.05
N ASN A 612 -2.23 -9.66 44.16
CA ASN A 612 -3.63 -9.84 44.51
C ASN A 612 -3.88 -11.05 45.46
N PRO A 613 -4.38 -10.82 46.70
CA PRO A 613 -4.60 -11.85 47.71
C PRO A 613 -5.61 -12.93 47.31
N LYS A 614 -6.52 -12.67 46.36
CA LYS A 614 -7.54 -13.66 45.93
C LYS A 614 -6.95 -14.89 45.24
N PHE A 615 -5.69 -14.80 44.80
CA PHE A 615 -4.91 -15.92 44.28
C PHE A 615 -3.95 -16.54 45.32
N LEU A 616 -4.06 -16.20 46.61
CA LEU A 616 -3.33 -16.88 47.69
C LEU A 616 -4.09 -18.10 48.23
N LYS A 617 -5.41 -18.17 48.03
CA LYS A 617 -6.26 -19.32 48.44
C LYS A 617 -6.74 -20.10 47.22
N ASN A 618 -7.03 -21.40 47.37
CA ASN A 618 -7.44 -22.32 46.28
C ASN A 618 -8.87 -22.07 45.73
N LYS A 619 -9.44 -20.88 45.93
CA LYS A 619 -10.87 -20.55 45.68
C LYS A 619 -11.17 -19.91 44.31
N THR A 620 -10.33 -20.16 43.29
CA THR A 620 -10.48 -19.52 41.97
C THR A 620 -10.34 -20.49 40.79
N GLY A 621 -10.29 -21.80 41.06
CA GLY A 621 -10.20 -22.86 40.04
C GLY A 621 -8.79 -23.46 39.83
N LYS A 622 -8.67 -24.38 38.84
CA LYS A 622 -7.43 -25.13 38.55
C LYS A 622 -6.36 -24.19 37.99
N ARG A 623 -5.29 -23.96 38.77
CA ARG A 623 -4.18 -23.07 38.40
C ARG A 623 -3.31 -23.65 37.29
N LYS A 624 -2.87 -22.79 36.38
CA LYS A 624 -1.85 -23.13 35.37
C LYS A 624 -0.46 -23.18 36.03
N LYS A 625 0.41 -24.11 35.61
CA LYS A 625 1.83 -24.11 36.01
C LYS A 625 2.53 -22.96 35.28
N GLY A 626 2.98 -21.93 36.00
CA GLY A 626 3.72 -20.78 35.49
C GLY A 626 3.26 -19.45 36.10
N SER A 627 4.16 -18.47 36.17
CA SER A 627 3.80 -17.10 36.53
C SER A 627 3.03 -16.44 35.37
N PRO A 628 1.93 -15.75 35.62
CA PRO A 628 1.20 -14.99 34.61
C PRO A 628 2.07 -13.82 34.13
N SER A 629 2.00 -13.56 32.84
CA SER A 629 2.70 -12.47 32.18
C SER A 629 1.85 -12.03 31.01
N VAL A 630 1.49 -10.76 30.95
CA VAL A 630 0.93 -10.20 29.73
C VAL A 630 1.96 -10.46 28.64
N LYS A 631 1.50 -11.13 27.59
CA LYS A 631 2.33 -11.36 26.41
C LYS A 631 2.56 -9.99 25.77
N LEU A 632 3.64 -9.33 26.17
CA LEU A 632 4.10 -8.11 25.53
C LEU A 632 4.42 -8.46 24.09
N GLU A 633 3.89 -7.67 23.18
CA GLU A 633 4.18 -7.85 21.76
C GLU A 633 5.66 -7.45 21.52
N LYS A 634 6.35 -8.05 20.54
CA LYS A 634 7.81 -7.91 20.34
C LYS A 634 8.28 -6.44 20.22
N GLY A 635 7.41 -5.53 19.80
CA GLY A 635 7.57 -4.08 19.65
C GLY A 635 7.45 -3.30 20.96
N GLU A 636 6.57 -3.73 21.86
CA GLU A 636 6.35 -3.12 23.17
C GLU A 636 7.56 -3.23 24.10
N THR A 637 8.33 -4.29 23.88
CA THR A 637 9.63 -4.51 24.51
C THR A 637 10.61 -3.36 24.19
N PHE A 638 10.49 -2.69 23.05
CA PHE A 638 11.32 -1.54 22.70
C PHE A 638 10.87 -0.27 23.43
N GLU A 639 9.58 0.07 23.38
CA GLU A 639 9.03 1.30 23.98
C GLU A 639 9.26 1.39 25.49
N ILE A 640 9.22 0.26 26.19
CA ILE A 640 9.61 0.19 27.60
C ILE A 640 11.04 0.71 27.82
N THR A 641 11.97 0.33 26.94
CA THR A 641 13.37 0.78 26.99
C THR A 641 13.45 2.30 26.85
N TYR A 642 12.68 2.84 25.89
CA TYR A 642 12.71 4.25 25.54
C TYR A 642 12.16 5.11 26.67
N LEU A 643 11.10 4.65 27.33
CA LEU A 643 10.57 5.37 28.48
C LEU A 643 11.57 5.45 29.64
N MET A 644 12.17 4.32 30.01
CA MET A 644 13.12 4.32 31.13
C MET A 644 14.32 5.21 30.80
N SER A 645 14.71 5.24 29.53
CA SER A 645 15.64 6.22 28.97
C SER A 645 15.15 7.67 29.12
N ASP A 646 13.91 7.98 28.76
CA ASP A 646 13.31 9.32 28.89
C ASP A 646 13.20 9.78 30.35
N GLN A 647 13.07 8.83 31.28
CA GLN A 647 13.08 9.05 32.73
C GLN A 647 14.49 9.24 33.29
N GLY A 648 15.52 9.21 32.45
CA GLY A 648 16.92 9.40 32.83
C GLY A 648 17.61 8.15 33.38
N ALA A 649 16.99 6.97 33.26
CA ALA A 649 17.62 5.73 33.71
C ALA A 649 18.79 5.35 32.80
N SER A 650 19.90 4.93 33.40
CA SER A 650 21.09 4.48 32.67
C SER A 650 20.83 3.14 31.96
N ILE A 651 21.65 2.83 30.95
CA ILE A 651 21.55 1.54 30.22
C ILE A 651 21.63 0.34 31.18
N GLU A 652 22.47 0.43 32.20
CA GLU A 652 22.66 -0.58 33.25
C GLU A 652 21.40 -0.72 34.13
N GLU A 653 20.84 0.41 34.58
CA GLU A 653 19.59 0.42 35.36
C GLU A 653 18.43 -0.17 34.57
N ILE A 654 18.34 0.15 33.28
CA ILE A 654 17.33 -0.39 32.38
C ILE A 654 17.51 -1.91 32.22
N ALA A 655 18.75 -2.38 32.05
CA ALA A 655 19.05 -3.80 31.92
C ALA A 655 18.62 -4.58 33.17
N ILE A 656 18.96 -4.07 34.36
CA ILE A 656 18.62 -4.68 35.65
C ILE A 656 17.11 -4.72 35.87
N GLN A 657 16.42 -3.58 35.73
CA GLN A 657 14.97 -3.50 35.98
C GLN A 657 14.15 -4.34 35.00
N ARG A 658 14.69 -4.61 33.81
CA ARG A 658 14.03 -5.42 32.79
C ARG A 658 14.45 -6.88 32.76
N GLY A 659 15.48 -7.27 33.51
CA GLY A 659 16.06 -8.62 33.45
C GLY A 659 16.61 -8.98 32.06
N LEU A 660 17.16 -7.99 31.34
CA LEU A 660 17.74 -8.15 30.00
C LEU A 660 19.24 -7.86 30.01
N ALA A 661 19.98 -8.38 29.04
CA ALA A 661 21.38 -8.01 28.87
C ALA A 661 21.50 -6.56 28.34
N GLU A 662 22.53 -5.82 28.78
CA GLU A 662 22.80 -4.46 28.28
C GLU A 662 22.95 -4.40 26.75
N SER A 663 23.49 -5.46 26.13
CA SER A 663 23.59 -5.57 24.67
C SER A 663 22.22 -5.56 23.98
N THR A 664 21.20 -6.12 24.62
CA THR A 664 19.81 -6.07 24.17
C THR A 664 19.23 -4.66 24.35
N ILE A 665 19.49 -4.00 25.47
CA ILE A 665 19.06 -2.62 25.74
C ILE A 665 19.69 -1.62 24.74
N LYS A 666 21.01 -1.69 24.52
CA LYS A 666 21.72 -0.91 23.50
C LYS A 666 21.15 -1.17 22.10
N GLY A 667 20.80 -2.43 21.81
CA GLY A 667 20.12 -2.82 20.57
C GLY A 667 18.74 -2.17 20.40
N HIS A 668 17.97 -2.04 21.49
CA HIS A 668 16.71 -1.30 21.49
C HIS A 668 16.95 0.19 21.31
N LEU A 669 17.79 0.82 22.14
CA LEU A 669 18.09 2.26 22.08
C LEU A 669 18.60 2.68 20.70
N ALA A 670 19.44 1.88 20.04
CA ALA A 670 19.88 2.16 18.67
C ALA A 670 18.69 2.26 17.69
N LYS A 671 17.68 1.39 17.83
CA LYS A 671 16.46 1.44 17.02
C LYS A 671 15.60 2.66 17.36
N GLY A 672 15.55 3.06 18.63
CA GLY A 672 14.87 4.27 19.09
C GLY A 672 15.53 5.55 18.56
N ILE A 673 16.87 5.60 18.60
CA ILE A 673 17.67 6.71 18.07
C ILE A 673 17.47 6.84 16.56
N GLN A 674 17.50 5.72 15.83
CA GLN A 674 17.27 5.72 14.38
C GLN A 674 15.88 6.27 14.01
N LYS A 675 14.87 5.99 14.84
CA LYS A 675 13.49 6.49 14.66
C LYS A 675 13.26 7.88 15.25
N GLY A 676 14.29 8.54 15.80
CA GLY A 676 14.17 9.84 16.46
C GLY A 676 13.39 9.82 17.78
N ARG A 677 13.12 8.64 18.35
CA ARG A 677 12.35 8.46 19.59
C ARG A 677 13.21 8.63 20.84
N VAL A 678 14.51 8.36 20.74
CA VAL A 678 15.48 8.49 21.84
C VAL A 678 16.62 9.40 21.39
N LEU A 679 16.99 10.36 22.23
CA LEU A 679 18.17 11.18 21.99
C LEU A 679 19.42 10.41 22.43
N LEU A 680 20.42 10.27 21.57
CA LEU A 680 21.67 9.60 21.95
C LEU A 680 22.37 10.32 23.12
N SER A 681 22.25 11.64 23.18
CA SER A 681 22.83 12.49 24.22
C SER A 681 22.29 12.25 25.63
N THR A 682 21.19 11.50 25.80
CA THR A 682 20.71 11.10 27.13
C THR A 682 21.48 9.91 27.72
N HIS A 683 22.23 9.18 26.88
CA HIS A 683 22.98 7.98 27.28
C HIS A 683 24.49 8.07 27.06
N MET A 684 24.96 9.16 26.44
CA MET A 684 26.36 9.30 26.04
C MET A 684 26.75 10.78 25.97
N GLU A 685 27.94 11.10 26.50
CA GLU A 685 28.49 12.45 26.44
C GLU A 685 28.89 12.84 25.00
N GLN A 686 28.74 14.12 24.66
CA GLN A 686 28.96 14.63 23.31
C GLN A 686 30.39 14.38 22.81
N GLU A 687 31.39 14.46 23.69
CA GLU A 687 32.79 14.21 23.33
C GLU A 687 33.03 12.76 22.87
N ILE A 688 32.36 11.80 23.50
CA ILE A 688 32.42 10.38 23.12
C ILE A 688 31.66 10.14 21.80
N ILE A 689 30.52 10.81 21.62
CA ILE A 689 29.74 10.74 20.37
C ILE A 689 30.60 11.23 19.19
N ASP A 690 31.30 12.34 19.35
CA ASP A 690 32.14 12.94 18.30
C ASP A 690 33.33 12.04 17.95
N GLN A 691 34.01 11.48 18.96
CA GLN A 691 35.10 10.52 18.79
C GLN A 691 34.65 9.27 18.01
N ILE A 692 33.54 8.65 18.42
CA ILE A 692 33.01 7.45 17.76
C ILE A 692 32.51 7.80 16.35
N SER A 693 31.89 8.96 16.16
CA SER A 693 31.40 9.42 14.85
C SER A 693 32.53 9.57 13.83
N ALA A 694 33.68 10.12 14.24
CA ALA A 694 34.86 10.22 13.39
C ALA A 694 35.37 8.84 12.95
N VAL A 695 35.37 7.87 13.87
CA VAL A 695 35.75 6.48 13.56
C VAL A 695 34.76 5.84 12.60
N ILE A 696 33.45 5.93 12.84
CA ILE A 696 32.42 5.33 11.98
C ILE A 696 32.49 5.86 10.54
N ARG A 697 32.72 7.17 10.37
CA ARG A 697 32.88 7.79 9.04
C ARG A 697 34.14 7.31 8.31
N ARG A 698 35.25 7.09 9.04
CA ARG A 698 36.51 6.60 8.47
C ARG A 698 36.40 5.17 7.92
N TYR A 699 35.50 4.37 8.46
CA TYR A 699 35.26 2.98 8.06
C TYR A 699 33.99 2.79 7.21
N ASP A 700 33.46 3.86 6.60
CA ASP A 700 32.26 3.81 5.74
C ASP A 700 31.07 3.07 6.37
N ALA A 701 30.85 3.28 7.67
CA ALA A 701 29.82 2.63 8.48
C ALA A 701 29.91 1.09 8.59
N ASP A 702 31.05 0.47 8.28
CA ASP A 702 31.28 -0.96 8.51
C ASP A 702 31.62 -1.25 9.99
N LEU A 703 30.57 -1.40 10.79
CA LEU A 703 30.67 -1.66 12.23
C LEU A 703 31.38 -2.98 12.58
N VAL A 704 31.36 -3.96 11.68
CA VAL A 704 32.02 -5.26 11.89
C VAL A 704 33.52 -5.10 11.78
N LYS A 705 33.97 -4.39 10.74
CA LYS A 705 35.38 -4.08 10.51
C LYS A 705 35.97 -3.22 11.63
N ILE A 706 35.24 -2.20 12.10
CA ILE A 706 35.66 -1.37 13.25
C ILE A 706 35.91 -2.26 14.49
N ARG A 707 35.01 -3.21 14.77
CA ARG A 707 35.14 -4.11 15.92
C ARG A 707 36.31 -5.08 15.80
N GLN A 708 36.66 -5.50 14.58
CA GLN A 708 37.78 -6.40 14.31
C GLN A 708 39.14 -5.68 14.45
N GLU A 709 39.23 -4.44 13.97
CA GLU A 709 40.48 -3.66 13.98
C GLU A 709 40.71 -2.92 15.31
N MET A 710 39.66 -2.68 16.09
CA MET A 710 39.72 -2.01 17.40
C MET A 710 39.03 -2.82 18.52
N PRO A 711 39.53 -4.05 18.82
CA PRO A 711 38.90 -4.91 19.81
C PRO A 711 39.02 -4.31 21.23
N GLY A 712 37.90 -4.25 21.94
CA GLY A 712 37.86 -3.84 23.35
C GLY A 712 37.77 -2.33 23.61
N ILE A 713 37.86 -1.48 22.57
CA ILE A 713 37.74 -0.02 22.71
C ILE A 713 36.26 0.42 22.75
N TYR A 714 35.43 -0.10 21.83
CA TYR A 714 34.00 0.18 21.79
C TYR A 714 33.20 -1.11 21.66
N ASP A 715 32.13 -1.26 22.44
CA ASP A 715 31.22 -2.39 22.25
C ASP A 715 30.31 -2.18 21.03
N TYR A 716 29.85 -3.28 20.43
CA TYR A 716 29.05 -3.24 19.20
C TYR A 716 27.70 -2.55 19.36
N GLY A 717 27.11 -2.57 20.56
CA GLY A 717 25.85 -1.87 20.85
C GLY A 717 26.05 -0.35 20.79
N THR A 718 27.12 0.13 21.41
CA THR A 718 27.53 1.55 21.41
C THR A 718 27.82 2.04 19.98
N LEU A 719 28.60 1.30 19.19
CA LEU A 719 28.85 1.63 17.78
C LEU A 719 27.55 1.73 16.97
N LYS A 720 26.59 0.83 17.24
CA LYS A 720 25.28 0.80 16.56
C LYS A 720 24.40 1.99 16.96
N MET A 721 24.45 2.45 18.21
CA MET A 721 23.72 3.63 18.68
C MET A 721 24.24 4.92 18.02
N VAL A 722 25.56 5.08 17.93
CA VAL A 722 26.18 6.24 17.26
C VAL A 722 25.94 6.20 15.75
N ALA A 723 26.06 5.03 15.11
CA ALA A 723 25.70 4.88 13.71
C ALA A 723 24.22 5.21 13.44
N ALA A 724 23.32 4.86 14.37
CA ALA A 724 21.90 5.18 14.26
C ALA A 724 21.67 6.69 14.33
N HIS A 725 22.37 7.38 15.24
CA HIS A 725 22.32 8.84 15.36
C HIS A 725 22.81 9.56 14.09
N LEU A 726 23.81 8.98 13.41
CA LEU A 726 24.33 9.49 12.14
C LEU A 726 23.45 9.14 10.92
N GLY A 727 22.37 8.36 11.10
CA GLY A 727 21.53 7.87 9.99
C GLY A 727 22.21 6.82 9.11
N LEU A 728 23.26 6.14 9.62
CA LEU A 728 24.11 5.21 8.86
C LEU A 728 23.79 3.73 9.14
N VAL A 729 22.81 3.41 9.99
CA VAL A 729 22.38 2.03 10.25
C VAL A 729 21.48 1.55 9.12
N LYS A 730 21.98 0.61 8.31
CA LYS A 730 21.14 -0.18 7.39
C LYS A 730 20.24 -1.10 8.23
N GLU A 731 18.93 -1.08 8.01
CA GLU A 731 18.05 -2.09 8.60
C GLU A 731 18.58 -3.48 8.22
N LYS A 732 18.69 -4.38 9.20
CA LYS A 732 18.96 -5.79 8.91
C LYS A 732 17.76 -6.33 8.12
N LYS A 733 17.98 -6.48 6.82
CA LYS A 733 17.13 -7.09 5.79
C LYS A 733 16.71 -8.51 6.15
#